data_AF-A0A7W8KCB7-F1
#
_entry.id   AF-A0A7W8KCB7-F1
#
_cell.length_a   1.000
_cell.length_b   1.000
_cell.length_c   1.000
_cell.angle_alpha   90.00
_cell.angle_beta   90.00
_cell.angle_gamma   90.00
#
_symmetry.space_group_name_H-M   'P 1'
#
loop_
_entity.id
_entity.type
_entity.pdbx_description
1 polymer ?
#
loop_
_entity_poly.entity_id
_entity_poly.type
_entity_poly.pdbx_seq_one_letter_code
_entity_poly.pdbx_strand_id
1 'polypeptide(L)'
;MINDVCVFNNNQNGYVLAHKGKHFSISEETAILLNILKIYPEHPTNFISQKLTEQLGYTVTPEEITAAIDELQEILVAKKEVDARFRYSLEIFSSALLEKVTPFLSFTFKKYFFIFFILLISISFAITWTLPVISDISLLTPIILMVSVIFHELGHATACASAKIQPGPIGVGLKNGIPFFFTDVSKIWCSTRNDRVKVDVGGVYFQAIFGALVGIAAIKIPSLTLASRLVFMLSLTSLLPYFKFDGYWLLSDYLGVDDLKLWIRQNINRNYAGSVNTKNFILARAYSIGELVVFIWLAFSMYTLISTILQPIFQSETTAKFFFTPNTNYLYMALSIFLVFVFLPIIYGFLRAITIEILLIFSKNFFLLLSFYTASIFLRMTIGIPLKTKHSKYINDISMAMSQVTPRITDLNLTAKMALTAKYKELLWLWILSRIDVKAGWRLINRTHSNLDAAVLQQIARLDSGAILAAPHFGSFLTGAFFVVDFLHKNGKKVNLLYRDPLLNPDNKQFEDFYRRYLPDVSIIFDNKRGILNAARCLKNGEILIIMPDVFLGNNFTPVNFLGNKIGVMPGIEFFSARYRVPVYPAFSHFSGILNIKIHIESALHHSDNLSEGSDRLMQRFFFILECWIRNKPFEWHAWREFLHAKKY
;
A
#
# COMPACT_ATOMS: atom_id res chain seq x y z
N MET A 1 -31.99 19.47 19.58
CA MET A 1 -31.25 18.26 19.15
C MET A 1 -29.81 18.23 19.69
N ILE A 2 -29.11 19.38 19.69
CA ILE A 2 -27.68 19.51 20.11
C ILE A 2 -27.47 19.39 21.64
N ASN A 3 -28.50 19.63 22.47
CA ASN A 3 -28.37 19.56 23.94
C ASN A 3 -28.11 18.14 24.48
N ASP A 4 -28.55 17.10 23.76
CA ASP A 4 -28.39 15.69 24.16
C ASP A 4 -27.10 15.05 23.61
N VAL A 5 -26.15 15.89 23.20
CA VAL A 5 -24.94 15.48 22.50
C VAL A 5 -23.75 15.80 23.39
N CYS A 6 -22.93 14.82 23.76
CA CYS A 6 -21.70 15.04 24.51
C CYS A 6 -20.49 14.91 23.58
N VAL A 7 -19.55 15.86 23.65
CA VAL A 7 -18.31 15.84 22.86
C VAL A 7 -17.16 15.69 23.83
N PHE A 8 -16.32 14.68 23.61
CA PHE A 8 -15.14 14.41 24.44
C PHE A 8 -13.88 14.52 23.60
N ASN A 9 -12.88 15.24 24.10
CA ASN A 9 -11.54 15.23 23.52
C ASN A 9 -10.81 13.99 24.02
N ASN A 10 -10.52 13.05 23.11
CA ASN A 10 -9.69 11.91 23.40
C ASN A 10 -8.27 12.26 22.93
N ASN A 11 -7.45 12.77 23.86
CA ASN A 11 -6.10 13.36 23.73
C ASN A 11 -5.08 12.70 22.75
N GLN A 12 -5.42 11.63 22.03
CA GLN A 12 -4.59 10.94 21.04
C GLN A 12 -5.31 10.57 19.71
N ASN A 13 -6.65 10.60 19.62
CA ASN A 13 -7.42 10.10 18.45
C ASN A 13 -8.47 11.10 17.89
N GLY A 14 -8.52 12.34 18.37
CA GLY A 14 -9.54 13.32 17.96
C GLY A 14 -10.74 13.35 18.90
N TYR A 15 -11.92 13.69 18.38
CA TYR A 15 -13.09 13.98 19.19
C TYR A 15 -14.17 12.89 19.03
N VAL A 16 -14.83 12.54 20.14
CA VAL A 16 -15.92 11.54 20.16
C VAL A 16 -17.24 12.22 20.51
N LEU A 17 -18.25 11.94 19.68
CA LEU A 17 -19.62 12.38 19.84
C LEU A 17 -20.48 11.27 20.45
N ALA A 18 -21.07 11.51 21.62
CA ALA A 18 -22.04 10.60 22.23
C ALA A 18 -23.46 11.17 22.12
N HIS A 19 -24.39 10.41 21.54
CA HIS A 19 -25.82 10.77 21.45
C HIS A 19 -26.71 9.53 21.60
N LYS A 20 -27.64 9.53 22.57
CA LYS A 20 -28.60 8.44 22.84
C LYS A 20 -27.95 7.03 22.87
N GLY A 21 -26.80 6.91 23.54
CA GLY A 21 -26.05 5.65 23.68
C GLY A 21 -25.22 5.23 22.45
N LYS A 22 -25.23 6.01 21.37
CA LYS A 22 -24.35 5.84 20.21
C LYS A 22 -23.11 6.73 20.36
N HIS A 23 -21.99 6.25 19.85
CA HIS A 23 -20.71 6.97 19.83
C HIS A 23 -20.24 7.10 18.38
N PHE A 24 -19.79 8.29 17.99
CA PHE A 24 -19.25 8.58 16.66
C PHE A 24 -17.88 9.26 16.78
N SER A 25 -16.95 8.86 15.94
CA SER A 25 -15.68 9.55 15.74
C SER A 25 -15.93 10.78 14.86
N ILE A 26 -15.53 11.97 15.31
CA ILE A 26 -15.75 13.24 14.61
C ILE A 26 -14.45 14.03 14.47
N SER A 27 -14.39 14.88 13.43
CA SER A 27 -13.22 15.73 13.20
C SER A 27 -13.14 16.86 14.23
N GLU A 28 -11.98 17.51 14.32
CA GLU A 28 -11.77 18.66 15.20
C GLU A 28 -12.69 19.83 14.83
N GLU A 29 -12.86 20.07 13.54
CA GLU A 29 -13.76 21.08 13.00
C GLU A 29 -15.21 20.82 13.43
N THR A 30 -15.68 19.57 13.32
CA THR A 30 -17.02 19.17 13.76
C THR A 30 -17.19 19.33 15.27
N ALA A 31 -16.17 18.98 16.05
CA ALA A 31 -16.21 19.11 17.50
C ALA A 31 -16.28 20.57 17.96
N ILE A 32 -15.50 21.44 17.32
CA ILE A 32 -15.51 22.88 17.56
C ILE A 32 -16.87 23.47 17.16
N LEU A 33 -17.40 23.12 15.98
CA LEU A 33 -18.73 23.53 15.53
C LEU A 33 -19.82 23.16 16.55
N LEU A 34 -19.80 21.92 17.06
CA LEU A 34 -20.76 21.46 18.06
C LEU A 34 -20.62 22.18 19.41
N ASN A 35 -19.40 22.53 19.82
CA ASN A 35 -19.19 23.33 21.03
C ASN A 35 -19.70 24.77 20.86
N ILE A 36 -19.46 25.40 19.70
CA ILE A 36 -19.99 26.74 19.38
C ILE A 36 -21.51 26.70 19.37
N LEU A 37 -22.12 25.71 18.71
CA LEU A 37 -23.57 25.52 18.66
C LEU A 37 -24.22 25.31 20.03
N LYS A 38 -23.51 24.69 20.99
CA LYS A 38 -24.00 24.57 22.38
C LYS A 38 -23.97 25.87 23.15
N ILE A 39 -22.96 26.70 22.91
CA ILE A 39 -22.81 28.00 23.58
C ILE A 39 -23.77 29.03 22.97
N TYR A 40 -24.02 28.95 21.65
CA TYR A 40 -24.78 29.91 20.87
C TYR A 40 -25.91 29.24 20.04
N PRO A 41 -26.90 28.59 20.67
CA PRO A 41 -27.88 27.74 19.97
C PRO A 41 -28.85 28.48 19.05
N GLU A 42 -29.09 29.78 19.28
CA GLU A 42 -30.07 30.59 18.50
C GLU A 42 -29.43 31.61 17.55
N HIS A 43 -28.10 31.58 17.40
CA HIS A 43 -27.42 32.55 16.56
C HIS A 43 -27.43 32.17 15.07
N PRO A 44 -27.49 33.15 14.15
CA PRO A 44 -27.51 32.89 12.71
C PRO A 44 -26.20 32.25 12.23
N THR A 45 -26.26 31.47 11.16
CA THR A 45 -25.11 30.74 10.58
C THR A 45 -23.94 31.65 10.22
N ASN A 46 -24.19 32.92 9.86
CA ASN A 46 -23.14 33.93 9.66
C ASN A 46 -22.30 34.20 10.91
N PHE A 47 -22.93 34.24 12.08
CA PHE A 47 -22.24 34.44 13.37
C PHE A 47 -21.40 33.21 13.73
N ILE A 48 -21.95 32.02 13.50
CA ILE A 48 -21.27 30.74 13.74
C ILE A 48 -20.07 30.59 12.79
N SER A 49 -20.23 30.97 11.52
CA SER A 49 -19.17 31.03 10.49
C SER A 49 -17.99 31.88 10.93
N GLN A 50 -18.27 33.07 11.45
CA GLN A 50 -17.23 33.97 11.94
C GLN A 50 -16.46 33.34 13.13
N LYS A 51 -17.18 32.79 14.11
CA LYS A 51 -16.58 32.15 15.29
C LYS A 51 -15.75 30.91 14.95
N LEU A 52 -16.22 30.10 14.00
CA LEU A 52 -15.53 28.90 13.55
C LEU A 52 -14.25 29.26 12.75
N THR A 53 -14.34 30.28 11.90
CA THR A 53 -13.19 30.85 11.16
C THR A 53 -12.11 31.38 12.10
N GLU A 54 -12.52 32.09 13.17
CA GLU A 54 -11.61 32.60 14.21
C GLU A 54 -10.84 31.47 14.93
N GLN A 55 -11.48 30.32 15.18
CA GLN A 55 -10.86 29.21 15.91
C GLN A 55 -10.04 28.26 15.02
N LEU A 56 -10.41 28.11 13.74
CA LEU A 56 -9.73 27.20 12.81
C LEU A 56 -8.60 27.85 12.01
N GLY A 57 -8.58 29.19 11.91
CA GLY A 57 -7.55 29.94 11.19
C GLY A 57 -7.69 29.93 9.66
N TYR A 58 -8.82 29.44 9.13
CA TYR A 58 -9.19 29.52 7.72
C TYR A 58 -10.68 29.80 7.56
N THR A 59 -11.06 30.39 6.42
CA THR A 59 -12.43 30.86 6.16
C THR A 59 -13.40 29.68 6.00
N VAL A 60 -14.49 29.69 6.77
CA VAL A 60 -15.62 28.75 6.63
C VAL A 60 -16.88 29.54 6.30
N THR A 61 -17.61 29.17 5.24
CA THR A 61 -18.79 29.94 4.81
C THR A 61 -20.06 29.56 5.59
N PRO A 62 -21.07 30.44 5.65
CA PRO A 62 -22.37 30.12 6.26
C PRO A 62 -23.10 28.95 5.57
N GLU A 63 -22.93 28.79 4.25
CA GLU A 63 -23.48 27.68 3.49
C GLU A 63 -22.85 26.34 3.90
N GLU A 64 -21.52 26.32 4.11
CA GLU A 64 -20.80 25.13 4.59
C GLU A 64 -21.28 24.69 5.98
N ILE A 65 -21.57 25.65 6.87
CA ILE A 65 -22.13 25.36 8.20
C ILE A 65 -23.54 24.80 8.10
N THR A 66 -24.38 25.38 7.23
CA THR A 66 -25.75 24.90 7.05
C THR A 66 -25.75 23.46 6.54
N ALA A 67 -24.93 23.16 5.53
CA ALA A 67 -24.75 21.80 5.02
C ALA A 67 -24.22 20.83 6.09
N ALA A 68 -23.24 21.25 6.90
CA ALA A 68 -22.69 20.41 7.98
C ALA A 68 -23.73 20.12 9.08
N ILE A 69 -24.58 21.10 9.42
CA ILE A 69 -25.67 20.92 10.39
C ILE A 69 -26.72 19.95 9.83
N ASP A 70 -27.10 20.09 8.56
CA ASP A 70 -28.07 19.22 7.91
C ASP A 70 -27.56 17.78 7.85
N GLU A 71 -26.29 17.56 7.47
CA GLU A 71 -25.66 16.24 7.47
C GLU A 71 -25.58 15.64 8.88
N LEU A 72 -25.22 16.44 9.89
CA LEU A 72 -25.21 16.00 11.29
C LEU A 72 -26.61 15.62 11.77
N GLN A 73 -27.64 16.40 11.43
CA GLN A 73 -29.02 16.08 11.77
C GLN A 73 -29.44 14.80 11.05
N GLU A 74 -29.12 14.64 9.78
CA GLU A 74 -29.41 13.42 9.04
C GLU A 74 -28.73 12.21 9.68
N ILE A 75 -27.47 12.30 10.08
CA ILE A 75 -26.74 11.19 10.74
C ILE A 75 -27.33 10.87 12.13
N LEU A 76 -27.70 11.89 12.91
CA LEU A 76 -28.23 11.73 14.26
C LEU A 76 -29.70 11.25 14.26
N VAL A 77 -30.49 11.66 13.27
CA VAL A 77 -31.90 11.31 13.08
C VAL A 77 -32.07 10.03 12.28
N ALA A 78 -31.14 9.71 11.36
CA ALA A 78 -31.19 8.52 10.55
C ALA A 78 -31.31 7.30 11.47
N LYS A 79 -32.49 6.69 11.43
CA LYS A 79 -32.67 5.27 11.64
C LYS A 79 -31.93 4.57 10.51
N LYS A 80 -30.59 4.58 10.54
CA LYS A 80 -29.90 3.42 9.97
C LYS A 80 -30.48 2.26 10.75
N GLU A 81 -31.26 1.41 10.07
CA GLU A 81 -31.73 0.15 10.64
C GLU A 81 -30.56 -0.41 11.41
N VAL A 82 -30.74 -0.52 12.72
CA VAL A 82 -29.78 -1.21 13.56
C VAL A 82 -29.76 -2.59 12.91
N ASP A 83 -28.66 -2.97 12.26
CA ASP A 83 -28.32 -4.37 12.13
C ASP A 83 -28.30 -4.83 13.58
N ALA A 84 -29.45 -5.32 14.05
CA ALA A 84 -29.75 -5.47 15.47
C ALA A 84 -28.55 -6.24 16.00
N ARG A 85 -27.75 -5.57 16.86
CA ARG A 85 -26.43 -6.10 17.25
C ARG A 85 -26.59 -7.57 17.65
N PHE A 86 -27.76 -7.86 18.24
CA PHE A 86 -28.37 -9.16 18.48
C PHE A 86 -29.83 -9.19 17.98
N ARG A 87 -30.28 -10.29 17.37
CA ARG A 87 -31.69 -10.50 16.99
C ARG A 87 -32.55 -10.80 18.23
N TYR A 88 -31.94 -11.38 19.26
CA TYR A 88 -32.47 -11.58 20.61
C TYR A 88 -31.30 -11.47 21.61
N SER A 89 -31.51 -10.86 22.78
CA SER A 89 -30.52 -10.79 23.85
C SER A 89 -31.16 -10.97 25.22
N LEU A 90 -30.55 -11.78 26.08
CA LEU A 90 -30.93 -11.99 27.47
C LEU A 90 -29.82 -11.43 28.38
N GLU A 91 -30.18 -10.57 29.34
CA GLU A 91 -29.25 -10.12 30.37
C GLU A 91 -29.08 -11.21 31.44
N ILE A 92 -27.84 -11.57 31.73
CA ILE A 92 -27.48 -12.50 32.81
C ILE A 92 -27.15 -11.69 34.08
N PHE A 93 -26.33 -10.65 33.94
CA PHE A 93 -25.98 -9.74 35.02
C PHE A 93 -26.34 -8.30 34.62
N SER A 94 -27.18 -7.66 35.43
CA SER A 94 -27.58 -6.28 35.20
C SER A 94 -26.43 -5.31 35.47
N SER A 95 -26.44 -4.17 34.80
CA SER A 95 -25.45 -3.09 35.01
C SER A 95 -25.40 -2.63 36.48
N ALA A 96 -26.54 -2.60 37.18
CA ALA A 96 -26.62 -2.24 38.60
C ALA A 96 -25.90 -3.23 39.53
N LEU A 97 -25.90 -4.53 39.20
CA LEU A 97 -25.13 -5.53 39.95
C LEU A 97 -23.64 -5.36 39.67
N LEU A 98 -23.27 -5.18 38.40
CA LEU A 98 -21.88 -5.05 37.98
C LEU A 98 -21.23 -3.79 38.56
N GLU A 99 -21.95 -2.69 38.66
CA GLU A 99 -21.49 -1.46 39.32
C GLU A 99 -21.09 -1.68 40.78
N LYS A 100 -21.72 -2.63 41.48
CA LYS A 100 -21.37 -2.97 42.87
C LYS A 100 -20.19 -3.94 42.95
N VAL A 101 -20.14 -4.93 42.06
CA VAL A 101 -19.18 -6.05 42.12
C VAL A 101 -17.82 -5.69 41.50
N THR A 102 -17.83 -5.05 40.32
CA THR A 102 -16.61 -4.83 39.53
C THR A 102 -15.60 -3.85 40.16
N PRO A 103 -15.98 -2.82 40.95
CA PRO A 103 -15.00 -2.00 41.66
C PRO A 103 -14.18 -2.80 42.67
N PHE A 104 -14.80 -3.79 43.33
CA PHE A 104 -14.09 -4.67 44.26
C PHE A 104 -13.04 -5.51 43.54
N LEU A 105 -13.34 -5.99 42.32
CA LEU A 105 -12.42 -6.79 41.50
C LEU A 105 -11.35 -5.94 40.79
N SER A 106 -11.51 -4.62 40.73
CA SER A 106 -10.58 -3.72 40.02
C SER A 106 -9.16 -3.72 40.60
N PHE A 107 -8.96 -4.24 41.82
CA PHE A 107 -7.62 -4.41 42.40
C PHE A 107 -6.71 -5.33 41.57
N THR A 108 -7.27 -6.27 40.80
CA THR A 108 -6.51 -7.19 39.95
C THR A 108 -5.72 -6.47 38.86
N PHE A 109 -6.11 -5.25 38.51
CA PHE A 109 -5.41 -4.38 37.55
C PHE A 109 -4.38 -3.44 38.20
N LYS A 110 -4.23 -3.44 39.54
CA LYS A 110 -3.16 -2.69 40.22
C LYS A 110 -1.82 -3.38 39.98
N LYS A 111 -0.75 -2.58 39.78
CA LYS A 111 0.59 -3.03 39.37
C LYS A 111 1.08 -4.33 40.03
N TYR A 112 1.08 -4.40 41.36
CA TYR A 112 1.60 -5.56 42.08
C TYR A 112 0.72 -6.81 41.94
N PHE A 113 -0.60 -6.65 41.99
CA PHE A 113 -1.54 -7.75 41.80
C PHE A 113 -1.53 -8.25 40.36
N PHE A 114 -1.42 -7.34 39.39
CA PHE A 114 -1.28 -7.69 37.99
C PHE A 114 -0.04 -8.58 37.75
N ILE A 115 1.13 -8.18 38.29
CA ILE A 115 2.35 -9.00 38.21
C ILE A 115 2.13 -10.37 38.87
N PHE A 116 1.54 -10.40 40.06
CA PHE A 116 1.24 -11.64 40.77
C PHE A 116 0.37 -12.60 39.94
N PHE A 117 -0.74 -12.11 39.36
CA PHE A 117 -1.63 -12.95 38.55
C PHE A 117 -0.99 -13.38 37.23
N ILE A 118 -0.16 -12.54 36.59
CA ILE A 118 0.61 -12.96 35.41
C ILE A 118 1.57 -14.10 35.76
N LEU A 119 2.30 -14.00 36.87
CA LEU A 119 3.16 -15.10 37.35
C LEU A 119 2.35 -16.36 37.66
N LEU A 120 1.20 -16.22 38.32
CA LEU A 120 0.28 -17.33 38.61
C LEU A 120 -0.17 -18.04 37.32
N ILE A 121 -0.60 -17.26 36.32
CA ILE A 121 -1.01 -17.74 34.99
C ILE A 121 0.15 -18.50 34.34
N SER A 122 1.34 -17.90 34.28
CA SER A 122 2.50 -18.51 33.62
C SER A 122 2.93 -19.82 34.29
N ILE A 123 3.00 -19.85 35.63
CA ILE A 123 3.37 -21.04 36.39
C ILE A 123 2.31 -22.13 36.21
N SER A 124 1.02 -21.79 36.36
CA SER A 124 -0.06 -22.78 36.19
C SER A 124 -0.12 -23.32 34.76
N PHE A 125 0.08 -22.47 33.75
CA PHE A 125 0.14 -22.92 32.35
C PHE A 125 1.28 -23.92 32.15
N ALA A 126 2.49 -23.61 32.63
CA ALA A 126 3.63 -24.51 32.54
C ALA A 126 3.38 -25.86 33.24
N ILE A 127 2.87 -25.83 34.48
CA ILE A 127 2.55 -27.04 35.24
C ILE A 127 1.51 -27.89 34.49
N THR A 128 0.38 -27.28 34.12
CA THR A 128 -0.72 -28.01 33.48
C THR A 128 -0.33 -28.60 32.14
N TRP A 129 0.63 -28.01 31.41
CA TRP A 129 1.16 -28.55 30.16
C TRP A 129 2.05 -29.80 30.36
N THR A 130 2.60 -29.99 31.57
CA THR A 130 3.39 -31.18 31.93
C THR A 130 2.55 -32.32 32.52
N LEU A 131 1.38 -32.02 33.09
CA LEU A 131 0.50 -33.03 33.68
C LEU A 131 -0.07 -34.00 32.62
N PRO A 132 -0.33 -35.28 32.94
CA PRO A 132 -0.99 -36.18 32.01
C PRO A 132 -2.46 -35.77 31.80
N VAL A 133 -2.95 -35.92 30.55
CA VAL A 133 -4.38 -35.75 30.24
C VAL A 133 -5.04 -37.11 30.32
N ILE A 134 -6.05 -37.24 31.18
CA ILE A 134 -6.94 -38.39 31.18
C ILE A 134 -7.89 -38.23 29.98
N SER A 135 -7.96 -39.25 29.12
CA SER A 135 -8.64 -39.22 27.82
C SER A 135 -10.17 -39.13 27.90
N ASP A 136 -10.76 -39.35 29.07
CA ASP A 136 -12.21 -39.28 29.26
C ASP A 136 -12.66 -37.83 29.46
N ILE A 137 -13.39 -37.31 28.48
CA ILE A 137 -14.02 -35.98 28.57
C ILE A 137 -15.17 -36.06 29.57
N SER A 138 -14.88 -35.74 30.84
CA SER A 138 -15.89 -35.55 31.87
C SER A 138 -16.91 -34.47 31.46
N LEU A 139 -18.18 -34.64 31.83
CA LEU A 139 -19.23 -33.60 31.75
C LEU A 139 -18.82 -32.29 32.44
N LEU A 140 -17.85 -32.35 33.35
CA LEU A 140 -17.31 -31.19 34.04
C LEU A 140 -16.50 -30.26 33.13
N THR A 141 -15.81 -30.80 32.11
CA THR A 141 -14.99 -30.02 31.16
C THR A 141 -15.80 -28.97 30.38
N PRO A 142 -16.90 -29.31 29.68
CA PRO A 142 -17.71 -28.30 28.99
C PRO A 142 -18.36 -27.29 29.94
N ILE A 143 -18.73 -27.69 31.17
CA ILE A 143 -19.26 -26.78 32.19
C ILE A 143 -18.19 -25.75 32.59
N ILE A 144 -16.96 -26.19 32.86
CA ILE A 144 -15.84 -25.30 33.18
C ILE A 144 -15.55 -24.33 32.03
N LEU A 145 -15.60 -24.80 30.79
CA LEU A 145 -15.42 -23.93 29.63
C LEU A 145 -16.51 -22.85 29.55
N MET A 146 -17.78 -23.22 29.76
CA MET A 146 -18.90 -22.27 29.79
C MET A 146 -18.71 -21.22 30.90
N VAL A 147 -18.36 -21.66 32.11
CA VAL A 147 -18.09 -20.75 33.23
C VAL A 147 -16.90 -19.83 32.92
N SER A 148 -15.87 -20.32 32.24
CA SER A 148 -14.71 -19.50 31.86
C SER A 148 -15.09 -18.32 30.96
N VAL A 149 -16.10 -18.48 30.10
CA VAL A 149 -16.62 -17.40 29.25
C VAL A 149 -17.33 -16.33 30.09
N ILE A 150 -18.01 -16.71 31.16
CA ILE A 150 -18.57 -15.74 32.11
C ILE A 150 -17.46 -14.93 32.80
N PHE A 151 -16.37 -15.59 33.20
CA PHE A 151 -15.19 -14.90 33.74
C PHE A 151 -14.54 -13.97 32.71
N HIS A 152 -14.53 -14.35 31.44
CA HIS A 152 -14.09 -13.50 30.35
C HIS A 152 -14.90 -12.20 30.27
N GLU A 153 -16.23 -12.30 30.21
CA GLU A 153 -17.10 -11.11 30.19
C GLU A 153 -16.93 -10.23 31.45
N LEU A 154 -16.81 -10.87 32.62
CA LEU A 154 -16.54 -10.16 33.88
C LEU A 154 -15.20 -9.42 33.86
N GLY A 155 -14.22 -9.92 33.11
CA GLY A 155 -12.94 -9.26 32.91
C GLY A 155 -13.06 -7.93 32.17
N HIS A 156 -13.84 -7.88 31.10
CA HIS A 156 -14.13 -6.61 30.40
C HIS A 156 -14.86 -5.63 31.30
N ALA A 157 -15.90 -6.09 32.01
CA ALA A 157 -16.65 -5.24 32.94
C ALA A 157 -15.78 -4.69 34.08
N THR A 158 -14.89 -5.53 34.62
CA THR A 158 -13.93 -5.13 35.67
C THR A 158 -12.88 -4.16 35.15
N ALA A 159 -12.39 -4.36 33.93
CA ALA A 159 -11.46 -3.44 33.30
C ALA A 159 -12.11 -2.06 33.09
N CYS A 160 -13.39 -1.99 32.69
CA CYS A 160 -14.14 -0.74 32.60
C CYS A 160 -14.20 -0.03 33.96
N ALA A 161 -14.58 -0.76 35.02
CA ALA A 161 -14.65 -0.21 36.37
C ALA A 161 -13.28 0.27 36.88
N SER A 162 -12.19 -0.43 36.52
CA SER A 162 -10.82 0.00 36.86
C SER A 162 -10.43 1.33 36.20
N ALA A 163 -11.04 1.65 35.06
CA ALA A 163 -10.93 2.92 34.36
C ALA A 163 -11.93 3.97 34.88
N LYS A 164 -12.64 3.70 35.99
CA LYS A 164 -13.70 4.54 36.56
C LYS A 164 -14.89 4.76 35.62
N ILE A 165 -15.11 3.85 34.67
CA ILE A 165 -16.27 3.85 33.78
C ILE A 165 -17.22 2.75 34.22
N GLN A 166 -18.51 3.09 34.38
CA GLN A 166 -19.54 2.12 34.75
C GLN A 166 -19.75 1.10 33.60
N PRO A 167 -19.59 -0.22 33.84
CA PRO A 167 -19.86 -1.24 32.83
C PRO A 167 -21.38 -1.37 32.58
N GLY A 168 -21.76 -1.69 31.34
CA GLY A 168 -23.11 -2.11 31.00
C GLY A 168 -23.39 -3.57 31.39
N PRO A 169 -24.55 -4.13 31.00
CA PRO A 169 -24.91 -5.50 31.36
C PRO A 169 -24.02 -6.57 30.68
N ILE A 170 -23.95 -7.73 31.31
CA ILE A 170 -23.43 -8.98 30.71
C ILE A 170 -24.61 -9.84 30.33
N GLY A 171 -24.61 -10.40 29.13
CA GLY A 171 -25.72 -11.19 28.62
C GLY A 171 -25.31 -12.24 27.59
N VAL A 172 -26.32 -12.93 27.06
CA VAL A 172 -26.21 -13.84 25.92
C VAL A 172 -27.05 -13.29 24.77
N GLY A 173 -26.42 -13.16 23.60
CA GLY A 173 -27.05 -12.71 22.37
C GLY A 173 -27.13 -13.82 21.33
N LEU A 174 -28.06 -13.68 20.39
CA LEU A 174 -28.15 -14.52 19.19
C LEU A 174 -27.92 -13.68 17.94
N LYS A 175 -26.91 -14.04 17.14
CA LYS A 175 -26.62 -13.40 15.85
C LYS A 175 -26.49 -14.46 14.78
N ASN A 176 -27.31 -14.37 13.73
CA ASN A 176 -27.36 -15.33 12.63
C ASN A 176 -27.49 -16.81 13.09
N GLY A 177 -28.20 -17.06 14.18
CA GLY A 177 -28.39 -18.40 14.75
C GLY A 177 -27.25 -18.89 15.67
N ILE A 178 -26.19 -18.10 15.85
CA ILE A 178 -25.06 -18.45 16.73
C ILE A 178 -25.24 -17.73 18.09
N PRO A 179 -25.26 -18.47 19.22
CA PRO A 179 -25.29 -17.88 20.55
C PRO A 179 -23.89 -17.40 20.96
N PHE A 180 -23.82 -16.29 21.71
CA PHE A 180 -22.56 -15.77 22.25
C PHE A 180 -22.81 -14.92 23.48
N PHE A 181 -21.82 -14.86 24.36
CA PHE A 181 -21.82 -13.98 25.50
C PHE A 181 -21.35 -12.59 25.09
N PHE A 182 -21.82 -11.56 25.79
CA PHE A 182 -21.38 -10.19 25.56
C PHE A 182 -21.35 -9.39 26.86
N THR A 183 -20.48 -8.40 26.89
CA THR A 183 -20.46 -7.32 27.87
C THR A 183 -20.65 -5.99 27.14
N ASP A 184 -21.60 -5.17 27.57
CA ASP A 184 -21.71 -3.82 27.03
C ASP A 184 -20.67 -2.88 27.66
N VAL A 185 -19.58 -2.68 26.91
CA VAL A 185 -18.50 -1.74 27.25
C VAL A 185 -18.58 -0.44 26.46
N SER A 186 -19.72 -0.11 25.83
CA SER A 186 -19.83 1.02 24.91
C SER A 186 -19.43 2.38 25.53
N LYS A 187 -19.57 2.54 26.85
CA LYS A 187 -19.17 3.77 27.56
C LYS A 187 -17.65 3.99 27.63
N ILE A 188 -16.82 2.96 27.42
CA ILE A 188 -15.35 3.08 27.48
C ILE A 188 -14.77 3.98 26.39
N TRP A 189 -15.52 4.22 25.31
CA TRP A 189 -15.17 5.16 24.25
C TRP A 189 -15.00 6.61 24.75
N CYS A 190 -15.56 6.93 25.92
CA CYS A 190 -15.37 8.23 26.60
C CYS A 190 -14.06 8.30 27.42
N SER A 191 -13.26 7.23 27.45
CA SER A 191 -12.01 7.15 28.20
C SER A 191 -10.78 7.09 27.28
N THR A 192 -9.60 7.07 27.89
CA THR A 192 -8.32 7.04 27.19
C THR A 192 -8.14 5.74 26.40
N ARG A 193 -7.34 5.81 25.34
CA ARG A 193 -6.92 4.66 24.53
C ARG A 193 -6.31 3.52 25.37
N ASN A 194 -5.51 3.86 26.37
CA ASN A 194 -4.89 2.87 27.25
C ASN A 194 -5.94 2.12 28.09
N ASP A 195 -7.02 2.78 28.48
CA ASP A 195 -8.11 2.15 29.19
C ASP A 195 -8.95 1.26 28.27
N ARG A 196 -9.12 1.62 26.99
CA ARG A 196 -9.75 0.74 26.01
C ARG A 196 -8.92 -0.51 25.75
N VAL A 197 -7.62 -0.37 25.49
CA VAL A 197 -6.68 -1.50 25.37
C VAL A 197 -6.74 -2.40 26.60
N LYS A 198 -6.83 -1.83 27.80
CA LYS A 198 -7.00 -2.58 29.06
C LYS A 198 -8.32 -3.35 29.09
N VAL A 199 -9.41 -2.75 28.60
CA VAL A 199 -10.71 -3.42 28.47
C VAL A 199 -10.64 -4.53 27.44
N ASP A 200 -10.03 -4.32 26.28
CA ASP A 200 -9.90 -5.35 25.23
C ASP A 200 -9.18 -6.60 25.76
N VAL A 201 -8.08 -6.43 26.50
CA VAL A 201 -7.37 -7.58 27.10
C VAL A 201 -8.01 -8.10 28.40
N GLY A 202 -8.97 -7.37 28.96
CA GLY A 202 -9.55 -7.63 30.27
C GLY A 202 -10.21 -9.01 30.36
N GLY A 203 -10.94 -9.41 29.32
CA GLY A 203 -11.58 -10.72 29.27
C GLY A 203 -10.60 -11.87 29.20
N VAL A 204 -9.58 -11.75 28.34
CA VAL A 204 -8.49 -12.73 28.24
C VAL A 204 -7.75 -12.88 29.56
N TYR A 205 -7.47 -11.77 30.24
CA TYR A 205 -6.80 -11.77 31.53
C TYR A 205 -7.60 -12.53 32.60
N PHE A 206 -8.89 -12.23 32.76
CA PHE A 206 -9.73 -12.91 33.75
C PHE A 206 -9.97 -14.38 33.41
N GLN A 207 -10.16 -14.70 32.14
CA GLN A 207 -10.30 -16.08 31.69
C GLN A 207 -9.02 -16.90 31.93
N ALA A 208 -7.85 -16.29 31.75
CA ALA A 208 -6.57 -16.91 32.07
C ALA A 208 -6.35 -17.09 33.59
N ILE A 209 -6.77 -16.12 34.42
CA ILE A 209 -6.78 -16.31 35.90
C ILE A 209 -7.64 -17.52 36.26
N PHE A 210 -8.85 -17.61 35.69
CA PHE A 210 -9.73 -18.75 35.92
C PHE A 210 -9.08 -20.07 35.47
N GLY A 211 -8.47 -20.10 34.28
CA GLY A 211 -7.70 -21.25 33.79
C GLY A 211 -6.56 -21.66 34.73
N ALA A 212 -5.89 -20.69 35.35
CA ALA A 212 -4.85 -20.93 36.34
C ALA A 212 -5.40 -21.53 37.65
N LEU A 213 -6.54 -21.05 38.14
CA LEU A 213 -7.19 -21.62 39.32
C LEU A 213 -7.63 -23.07 39.07
N VAL A 214 -8.21 -23.36 37.90
CA VAL A 214 -8.56 -24.73 37.48
C VAL A 214 -7.29 -25.59 37.34
N GLY A 215 -6.20 -25.01 36.84
CA GLY A 215 -4.91 -25.69 36.70
C GLY A 215 -4.26 -26.08 38.02
N ILE A 216 -4.36 -25.22 39.03
CA ILE A 216 -3.92 -25.52 40.40
C ILE A 216 -4.77 -26.66 40.98
N ALA A 217 -6.10 -26.63 40.78
CA ALA A 217 -6.98 -27.72 41.20
C ALA A 217 -6.64 -29.03 40.48
N ALA A 218 -6.20 -28.97 39.22
CA ALA A 218 -5.83 -30.14 38.41
C ALA A 218 -4.64 -30.93 38.99
N ILE A 219 -3.79 -30.31 39.82
CA ILE A 219 -2.70 -31.00 40.54
C ILE A 219 -3.26 -32.10 41.46
N LYS A 220 -4.44 -31.86 42.06
CA LYS A 220 -5.11 -32.83 42.94
C LYS A 220 -6.24 -33.59 42.23
N ILE A 221 -6.80 -33.02 41.17
CA ILE A 221 -7.93 -33.58 40.41
C ILE A 221 -7.50 -33.68 38.94
N PRO A 222 -6.77 -34.74 38.54
CA PRO A 222 -6.14 -34.81 37.22
C PRO A 222 -7.11 -34.72 36.02
N SER A 223 -8.39 -35.04 36.22
CA SER A 223 -9.44 -34.87 35.20
C SER A 223 -9.69 -33.41 34.80
N LEU A 224 -9.27 -32.44 35.61
CA LEU A 224 -9.35 -31.01 35.29
C LEU A 224 -8.23 -30.51 34.37
N THR A 225 -7.19 -31.32 34.14
CA THR A 225 -6.02 -30.93 33.34
C THR A 225 -6.44 -30.51 31.92
N LEU A 226 -7.32 -31.29 31.29
CA LEU A 226 -7.84 -30.97 29.95
C LEU A 226 -8.64 -29.66 29.96
N ALA A 227 -9.51 -29.47 30.95
CA ALA A 227 -10.32 -28.26 31.07
C ALA A 227 -9.45 -27.01 31.24
N SER A 228 -8.44 -27.04 32.12
CA SER A 228 -7.51 -25.92 32.30
C SER A 228 -6.77 -25.57 31.01
N ARG A 229 -6.22 -26.57 30.29
CA ARG A 229 -5.55 -26.35 29.00
C ARG A 229 -6.49 -25.74 27.97
N LEU A 230 -7.71 -26.25 27.85
CA LEU A 230 -8.70 -25.74 26.92
C LEU A 230 -9.14 -24.31 27.27
N VAL A 231 -9.26 -23.96 28.56
CA VAL A 231 -9.53 -22.57 28.99
C VAL A 231 -8.38 -21.64 28.59
N PHE A 232 -7.12 -22.05 28.80
CA PHE A 232 -5.98 -21.25 28.35
C PHE A 232 -5.97 -21.09 26.83
N MET A 233 -6.17 -22.17 26.08
CA MET A 233 -6.27 -22.10 24.62
C MET A 233 -7.42 -21.21 24.16
N LEU A 234 -8.60 -21.30 24.79
CA LEU A 234 -9.75 -20.46 24.50
C LEU A 234 -9.44 -18.98 24.74
N SER A 235 -8.80 -18.64 25.88
CA SER A 235 -8.37 -17.27 26.18
C SER A 235 -7.38 -16.73 25.15
N LEU A 236 -6.43 -17.55 24.69
CA LEU A 236 -5.47 -17.16 23.65
C LEU A 236 -6.13 -17.00 22.28
N THR A 237 -7.13 -17.83 21.95
CA THR A 237 -7.85 -17.70 20.68
C THR A 237 -8.65 -16.41 20.59
N SER A 238 -9.13 -15.86 21.70
CA SER A 238 -9.80 -14.55 21.72
C SER A 238 -8.86 -13.39 21.33
N LEU A 239 -7.54 -13.55 21.48
CA LEU A 239 -6.54 -12.57 21.01
C LEU A 239 -6.26 -12.66 19.50
N LEU A 240 -6.85 -13.61 18.77
CA LEU A 240 -6.69 -13.67 17.32
C LEU A 240 -7.39 -12.47 16.66
N PRO A 241 -6.67 -11.60 15.92
CA PRO A 241 -7.23 -10.34 15.47
C PRO A 241 -8.12 -10.45 14.22
N TYR A 242 -8.35 -11.66 13.71
CA TYR A 242 -8.95 -11.88 12.38
C TYR A 242 -10.49 -11.90 12.39
N PHE A 243 -11.07 -12.37 13.49
CA PHE A 243 -12.50 -12.27 13.79
C PHE A 243 -12.74 -11.04 14.66
N LYS A 244 -13.99 -10.55 14.80
CA LYS A 244 -14.32 -9.45 15.73
C LYS A 244 -14.26 -9.89 17.21
N PHE A 245 -13.22 -10.63 17.57
CA PHE A 245 -12.84 -10.98 18.94
C PHE A 245 -12.01 -9.85 19.56
N ASP A 246 -11.54 -10.04 20.78
CA ASP A 246 -10.77 -9.03 21.52
C ASP A 246 -9.49 -8.61 20.81
N GLY A 247 -8.79 -9.56 20.17
CA GLY A 247 -7.59 -9.27 19.41
C GLY A 247 -7.82 -8.25 18.29
N TYR A 248 -9.01 -8.24 17.70
CA TYR A 248 -9.36 -7.27 16.65
C TYR A 248 -9.49 -5.88 17.23
N TRP A 249 -10.21 -5.74 18.34
CA TRP A 249 -10.42 -4.45 19.01
C TRP A 249 -9.12 -3.94 19.62
N LEU A 250 -8.35 -4.82 20.27
CA LEU A 250 -7.01 -4.52 20.77
C LEU A 250 -6.09 -3.97 19.68
N LEU A 251 -6.06 -4.61 18.50
CA LEU A 251 -5.23 -4.14 17.40
C LEU A 251 -5.78 -2.83 16.78
N SER A 252 -7.11 -2.68 16.71
CA SER A 252 -7.78 -1.46 16.27
C SER A 252 -7.40 -0.28 17.17
N ASP A 253 -7.53 -0.47 18.47
CA ASP A 253 -7.17 0.53 19.46
C ASP A 253 -5.66 0.76 19.52
N TYR A 254 -4.82 -0.27 19.44
CA TYR A 254 -3.35 -0.11 19.35
C TYR A 254 -2.86 0.56 18.07
N LEU A 255 -3.63 0.54 16.99
CA LEU A 255 -3.34 1.31 15.76
C LEU A 255 -4.04 2.68 15.73
N GLY A 256 -5.03 2.90 16.58
CA GLY A 256 -5.78 4.16 16.65
C GLY A 256 -6.73 4.30 15.48
N VAL A 257 -7.32 3.19 15.05
CA VAL A 257 -8.23 3.12 13.91
C VAL A 257 -9.59 2.61 14.37
N ASP A 258 -10.68 3.20 13.88
CA ASP A 258 -12.03 2.86 14.34
C ASP A 258 -12.59 1.60 13.65
N ASP A 259 -12.18 1.35 12.40
CA ASP A 259 -12.50 0.14 11.65
C ASP A 259 -11.23 -0.47 11.05
N LEU A 260 -10.68 -1.46 11.77
CA LEU A 260 -9.48 -2.18 11.35
C LEU A 260 -9.66 -2.88 9.99
N LYS A 261 -10.82 -3.48 9.67
CA LYS A 261 -11.02 -4.14 8.36
C LYS A 261 -11.02 -3.12 7.21
N LEU A 262 -11.67 -1.97 7.40
CA LEU A 262 -11.62 -0.88 6.42
C LEU A 262 -10.21 -0.33 6.30
N TRP A 263 -9.50 -0.13 7.42
CA TRP A 263 -8.13 0.34 7.42
C TRP A 263 -7.20 -0.63 6.67
N ILE A 264 -7.31 -1.95 6.92
CA ILE A 264 -6.57 -2.99 6.19
C ILE A 264 -6.89 -2.90 4.70
N ARG A 265 -8.18 -2.89 4.35
CA ARG A 265 -8.62 -2.81 2.95
C ARG A 265 -8.08 -1.56 2.26
N GLN A 266 -8.12 -0.40 2.92
CA GLN A 266 -7.60 0.86 2.38
C GLN A 266 -6.08 0.79 2.20
N ASN A 267 -5.34 0.29 3.19
CA ASN A 267 -3.88 0.21 3.12
C ASN A 267 -3.41 -0.88 2.12
N ILE A 268 -4.23 -1.89 1.83
CA ILE A 268 -3.98 -2.88 0.76
C ILE A 268 -4.39 -2.35 -0.61
N ASN A 269 -5.53 -1.64 -0.71
CA ASN A 269 -6.14 -1.18 -1.98
C ASN A 269 -5.79 0.25 -2.38
N ARG A 270 -4.89 0.95 -1.68
CA ARG A 270 -4.39 2.28 -2.06
C ARG A 270 -3.70 2.25 -3.43
N ASN A 271 -4.53 2.26 -4.46
CA ASN A 271 -4.26 2.69 -5.80
C ASN A 271 -4.85 4.11 -5.87
N TYR A 272 -4.01 5.09 -6.20
CA TYR A 272 -4.34 6.50 -6.43
C TYR A 272 -4.47 7.39 -5.18
N ALA A 273 -3.75 8.51 -5.23
CA ALA A 273 -3.81 9.72 -4.39
C ALA A 273 -2.93 9.86 -3.12
N GLY A 274 -2.13 8.89 -2.67
CA GLY A 274 -1.26 9.13 -1.49
C GLY A 274 0.00 8.28 -1.39
N SER A 275 1.05 8.82 -0.76
CA SER A 275 2.27 8.08 -0.42
C SER A 275 1.92 6.86 0.44
N VAL A 276 2.28 5.67 -0.02
CA VAL A 276 2.07 4.43 0.74
C VAL A 276 3.06 4.42 1.90
N ASN A 277 2.56 4.50 3.13
CA ASN A 277 3.39 4.23 4.31
C ASN A 277 3.74 2.74 4.30
N THR A 278 4.99 2.43 3.93
CA THR A 278 5.49 1.06 3.76
C THR A 278 5.25 0.19 4.99
N LYS A 279 5.34 0.77 6.20
CA LYS A 279 5.07 0.05 7.45
C LYS A 279 3.61 -0.41 7.53
N ASN A 280 2.68 0.49 7.24
CA ASN A 280 1.24 0.20 7.28
C ASN A 280 0.83 -0.81 6.21
N PHE A 281 1.44 -0.73 5.02
CA PHE A 281 1.23 -1.71 3.95
C PHE A 281 1.70 -3.11 4.36
N ILE A 282 2.92 -3.23 4.92
CA ILE A 282 3.46 -4.50 5.42
C ILE A 282 2.57 -5.06 6.52
N LEU A 283 2.15 -4.21 7.48
CA LEU A 283 1.29 -4.62 8.58
C LEU A 283 -0.08 -5.11 8.09
N ALA A 284 -0.72 -4.37 7.19
CA ALA A 284 -2.00 -4.76 6.60
C ALA A 284 -1.88 -6.09 5.83
N ARG A 285 -0.76 -6.34 5.15
CA ARG A 285 -0.50 -7.61 4.48
C ARG A 285 -0.19 -8.76 5.42
N ALA A 286 0.57 -8.52 6.49
CA ALA A 286 0.80 -9.52 7.53
C ALA A 286 -0.53 -9.96 8.17
N TYR A 287 -1.43 -9.02 8.43
CA TYR A 287 -2.78 -9.31 8.91
C TYR A 287 -3.55 -10.20 7.91
N SER A 288 -3.63 -9.81 6.63
CA SER A 288 -4.36 -10.58 5.60
C SER A 288 -3.85 -12.01 5.45
N ILE A 289 -2.52 -12.20 5.45
CA ILE A 289 -1.92 -13.53 5.37
C ILE A 289 -2.24 -14.34 6.63
N GLY A 290 -2.15 -13.72 7.80
CA GLY A 290 -2.54 -14.35 9.06
C GLY A 290 -4.00 -14.78 9.09
N GLU A 291 -4.91 -13.95 8.59
CA GLU A 291 -6.34 -14.26 8.46
C GLU A 291 -6.52 -15.52 7.59
N LEU A 292 -5.86 -15.58 6.43
CA LEU A 292 -5.89 -16.74 5.55
C LEU A 292 -5.36 -18.03 6.21
N VAL A 293 -4.24 -17.94 6.93
CA VAL A 293 -3.63 -19.09 7.64
C VAL A 293 -4.59 -19.64 8.69
N VAL A 294 -5.20 -18.78 9.50
CA VAL A 294 -6.19 -19.21 10.51
C VAL A 294 -7.41 -19.84 9.85
N PHE A 295 -7.87 -19.28 8.73
CA PHE A 295 -8.95 -19.84 7.93
C PHE A 295 -8.63 -21.24 7.40
N ILE A 296 -7.43 -21.46 6.88
CA ILE A 296 -6.97 -22.79 6.42
C ILE A 296 -6.89 -23.78 7.59
N TRP A 297 -6.33 -23.35 8.72
CA TRP A 297 -6.23 -24.18 9.92
C TRP A 297 -7.62 -24.59 10.44
N LEU A 298 -8.59 -23.67 10.45
CA LEU A 298 -9.97 -23.96 10.83
C LEU A 298 -10.62 -24.97 9.86
N ALA A 299 -10.44 -24.78 8.54
CA ALA A 299 -10.97 -25.71 7.54
C ALA A 299 -10.39 -27.13 7.69
N PHE A 300 -9.09 -27.24 7.94
CA PHE A 300 -8.44 -28.52 8.20
C PHE A 300 -8.94 -29.15 9.51
N SER A 301 -9.04 -28.36 10.58
CA SER A 301 -9.55 -28.82 11.88
C SER A 301 -11.00 -29.32 11.77
N MET A 302 -11.81 -28.67 10.94
CA MET A 302 -13.17 -29.10 10.63
C MET A 302 -13.20 -30.41 9.85
N TYR A 303 -12.37 -30.55 8.83
CA TYR A 303 -12.24 -31.81 8.11
C TYR A 303 -11.86 -32.96 9.05
N THR A 304 -10.89 -32.75 9.94
CA THR A 304 -10.47 -33.76 10.93
C THR A 304 -11.56 -34.07 11.96
N LEU A 305 -12.33 -33.07 12.39
CA LEU A 305 -13.44 -33.28 13.31
C LEU A 305 -14.55 -34.10 12.66
N ILE A 306 -14.97 -33.69 11.44
CA ILE A 306 -16.00 -34.38 10.67
C ILE A 306 -15.54 -35.82 10.37
N SER A 307 -14.31 -36.02 9.92
CA SER A 307 -13.80 -37.37 9.64
C SER A 307 -13.77 -38.22 10.91
N THR A 308 -13.39 -37.66 12.06
CA THR A 308 -13.38 -38.39 13.34
C THR A 308 -14.79 -38.75 13.82
N ILE A 309 -15.79 -37.87 13.61
CA ILE A 309 -17.19 -38.14 13.95
C ILE A 309 -17.81 -39.16 12.98
N LEU A 310 -17.51 -39.04 11.69
CA LEU A 310 -18.10 -39.87 10.63
C LEU A 310 -17.42 -41.24 10.48
N GLN A 311 -16.12 -41.35 10.73
CA GLN A 311 -15.37 -42.61 10.53
C GLN A 311 -15.96 -43.79 11.32
N PRO A 312 -16.36 -43.66 12.60
CA PRO A 312 -17.06 -44.72 13.32
C PRO A 312 -18.42 -45.08 12.70
N ILE A 313 -19.12 -44.14 12.07
CA ILE A 313 -20.42 -44.36 11.42
C ILE A 313 -20.27 -45.29 10.22
N PHE A 314 -19.19 -45.13 9.44
CA PHE A 314 -18.98 -45.87 8.20
C PHE A 314 -18.22 -47.20 8.35
N GLN A 315 -17.57 -47.46 9.50
CA GLN A 315 -16.71 -48.63 9.67
C GLN A 315 -17.36 -49.83 10.41
N SER A 316 -18.59 -49.75 10.91
CA SER A 316 -19.22 -50.90 11.60
C SER A 316 -20.75 -50.92 11.56
N GLU A 317 -21.32 -52.10 11.28
CA GLU A 317 -22.77 -52.39 11.39
C GLU A 317 -23.29 -52.32 12.84
N THR A 318 -22.41 -52.45 13.84
CA THR A 318 -22.75 -52.35 15.27
C THR A 318 -22.76 -50.90 15.77
N THR A 319 -21.99 -50.00 15.17
CA THR A 319 -22.03 -48.55 15.45
C THR A 319 -23.26 -47.85 14.89
N ALA A 320 -23.91 -48.40 13.85
CA ALA A 320 -25.24 -47.91 13.46
C ALA A 320 -26.25 -48.05 14.61
N LYS A 321 -26.21 -49.16 15.38
CA LYS A 321 -27.02 -49.36 16.59
C LYS A 321 -26.61 -48.47 17.77
N PHE A 322 -25.34 -48.02 17.81
CA PHE A 322 -24.85 -47.07 18.81
C PHE A 322 -25.59 -45.71 18.73
N PHE A 323 -25.99 -45.26 17.54
CA PHE A 323 -26.79 -44.03 17.40
C PHE A 323 -28.26 -44.16 17.82
N PHE A 324 -28.78 -45.39 18.00
CA PHE A 324 -30.19 -45.64 18.36
C PHE A 324 -30.41 -46.04 19.83
N THR A 325 -29.40 -45.89 20.70
CA THR A 325 -29.53 -46.17 22.15
C THR A 325 -29.72 -44.87 22.97
N PRO A 326 -30.68 -44.78 23.93
CA PRO A 326 -31.38 -43.50 24.14
C PRO A 326 -30.78 -42.49 25.14
N ASN A 327 -29.71 -42.77 25.89
CA ASN A 327 -29.43 -41.98 27.11
C ASN A 327 -28.20 -41.05 27.10
N THR A 328 -27.26 -41.17 26.17
CA THR A 328 -26.10 -40.24 26.04
C THR A 328 -25.90 -39.72 24.61
N ASN A 329 -26.44 -40.44 23.63
CA ASN A 329 -26.04 -40.30 22.23
C ASN A 329 -26.79 -39.18 21.49
N TYR A 330 -27.99 -38.79 21.96
CA TYR A 330 -28.70 -37.62 21.45
C TYR A 330 -28.00 -36.32 21.78
N LEU A 331 -27.32 -36.22 22.94
CA LEU A 331 -26.57 -35.01 23.29
C LEU A 331 -25.33 -34.88 22.42
N TYR A 332 -24.57 -35.96 22.19
CA TYR A 332 -23.43 -35.94 21.27
C TYR A 332 -23.86 -35.68 19.82
N MET A 333 -24.98 -36.26 19.38
CA MET A 333 -25.52 -36.02 18.05
C MET A 333 -26.02 -34.58 17.90
N ALA A 334 -26.75 -34.06 18.88
CA ALA A 334 -27.19 -32.66 18.91
C ALA A 334 -26.01 -31.69 18.97
N LEU A 335 -24.96 -32.01 19.75
CA LEU A 335 -23.73 -31.22 19.83
C LEU A 335 -22.98 -31.26 18.50
N SER A 336 -22.90 -32.42 17.84
CA SER A 336 -22.25 -32.58 16.53
C SER A 336 -23.00 -31.82 15.43
N ILE A 337 -24.33 -31.91 15.41
CA ILE A 337 -25.19 -31.15 14.48
C ILE A 337 -25.08 -29.65 14.77
N PHE A 338 -25.12 -29.25 16.04
CA PHE A 338 -24.93 -27.86 16.48
C PHE A 338 -23.56 -27.32 16.03
N LEU A 339 -22.48 -28.08 16.23
CA LEU A 339 -21.16 -27.72 15.75
C LEU A 339 -21.17 -27.52 14.22
N VAL A 340 -21.73 -28.46 13.44
CA VAL A 340 -21.86 -28.31 11.97
C VAL A 340 -22.61 -27.03 11.59
N PHE A 341 -23.73 -26.70 12.25
CA PHE A 341 -24.50 -25.48 11.99
C PHE A 341 -23.78 -24.19 12.44
N VAL A 342 -23.01 -24.22 13.53
CA VAL A 342 -22.16 -23.11 13.97
C VAL A 342 -20.99 -22.89 13.02
N PHE A 343 -20.47 -23.96 12.40
CA PHE A 343 -19.31 -23.90 11.51
C PHE A 343 -19.64 -23.64 10.03
N LEU A 344 -20.88 -23.87 9.58
CA LEU A 344 -21.34 -23.53 8.22
C LEU A 344 -21.11 -22.04 7.84
N PRO A 345 -21.41 -21.06 8.71
CA PRO A 345 -21.08 -19.65 8.49
C PRO A 345 -19.57 -19.38 8.44
N ILE A 346 -18.76 -20.17 9.15
CA ILE A 346 -17.29 -20.08 9.14
C ILE A 346 -16.74 -20.58 7.81
N ILE A 347 -17.29 -21.66 7.25
CA ILE A 347 -16.96 -22.17 5.90
C ILE A 347 -17.36 -21.16 4.82
N TYR A 348 -18.53 -20.54 4.93
CA TYR A 348 -18.93 -19.46 4.02
C TYR A 348 -17.97 -18.25 4.12
N GLY A 349 -17.59 -17.86 5.35
CA GLY A 349 -16.57 -16.84 5.61
C GLY A 349 -15.22 -17.19 5.00
N PHE A 350 -14.80 -18.45 5.10
CA PHE A 350 -13.58 -19.00 4.50
C PHE A 350 -13.58 -18.88 2.98
N LEU A 351 -14.64 -19.34 2.31
CA LEU A 351 -14.77 -19.26 0.85
C LEU A 351 -14.77 -17.81 0.37
N ARG A 352 -15.42 -16.91 1.11
CA ARG A 352 -15.40 -15.46 0.83
C ARG A 352 -14.02 -14.85 1.05
N ALA A 353 -13.33 -15.17 2.13
CA ALA A 353 -11.98 -14.69 2.44
C ALA A 353 -10.96 -15.17 1.40
N ILE A 354 -11.03 -16.45 1.00
CA ILE A 354 -10.24 -16.99 -0.12
C ILE A 354 -10.57 -16.25 -1.41
N THR A 355 -11.84 -16.02 -1.73
CA THR A 355 -12.21 -15.30 -2.95
C THR A 355 -11.63 -13.88 -2.95
N ILE A 356 -11.70 -13.17 -1.82
CA ILE A 356 -11.11 -11.83 -1.67
C ILE A 356 -9.58 -11.90 -1.76
N GLU A 357 -8.91 -12.83 -1.08
CA GLU A 357 -7.46 -12.99 -1.14
C GLU A 357 -6.99 -13.43 -2.52
N ILE A 358 -7.71 -14.31 -3.22
CA ILE A 358 -7.48 -14.65 -4.63
C ILE A 358 -7.60 -13.38 -5.48
N LEU A 359 -8.68 -12.60 -5.35
CA LEU A 359 -8.84 -11.33 -6.07
C LEU A 359 -7.75 -10.30 -5.72
N LEU A 360 -7.21 -10.32 -4.50
CA LEU A 360 -6.11 -9.48 -4.03
C LEU A 360 -4.72 -9.99 -4.47
N ILE A 361 -4.54 -11.30 -4.63
CA ILE A 361 -3.39 -11.96 -5.26
C ILE A 361 -3.43 -11.68 -6.77
N PHE A 362 -4.60 -11.57 -7.38
CA PHE A 362 -4.72 -11.12 -8.77
C PHE A 362 -4.78 -9.58 -8.89
N SER A 363 -4.70 -8.84 -7.78
CA SER A 363 -4.64 -7.38 -7.80
C SER A 363 -3.27 -6.87 -8.25
N LYS A 364 -3.22 -5.68 -8.85
CA LYS A 364 -2.00 -4.99 -9.32
C LYS A 364 -0.87 -4.93 -8.27
N ASN A 365 -1.18 -5.00 -6.98
CA ASN A 365 -0.19 -4.95 -5.89
C ASN A 365 0.57 -6.27 -5.69
N PHE A 366 -0.03 -7.42 -6.02
CA PHE A 366 0.69 -8.70 -6.08
C PHE A 366 1.62 -8.76 -7.29
N PHE A 367 1.20 -8.22 -8.44
CA PHE A 367 2.09 -8.05 -9.59
C PHE A 367 3.30 -7.15 -9.27
N LEU A 368 3.18 -6.22 -8.31
CA LEU A 368 4.28 -5.42 -7.78
C LEU A 368 5.29 -6.27 -6.99
N LEU A 369 4.81 -7.15 -6.10
CA LEU A 369 5.66 -8.08 -5.34
C LEU A 369 6.28 -9.16 -6.26
N LEU A 370 5.49 -9.66 -7.21
CA LEU A 370 5.95 -10.54 -8.27
C LEU A 370 6.96 -9.83 -9.16
N SER A 371 6.86 -8.52 -9.37
CA SER A 371 7.86 -7.75 -10.12
C SER A 371 9.19 -7.59 -9.37
N PHE A 372 9.16 -7.50 -8.04
CA PHE A 372 10.36 -7.58 -7.21
C PHE A 372 10.97 -8.98 -7.23
N TYR A 373 10.14 -10.02 -7.19
CA TYR A 373 10.57 -11.41 -7.28
C TYR A 373 11.07 -11.76 -8.69
N THR A 374 10.48 -11.20 -9.74
CA THR A 374 10.96 -11.38 -11.12
C THR A 374 12.18 -10.50 -11.40
N ALA A 375 12.34 -9.35 -10.74
CA ALA A 375 13.58 -8.57 -10.76
C ALA A 375 14.73 -9.29 -10.02
N SER A 376 14.44 -10.02 -8.94
CA SER A 376 15.43 -10.88 -8.28
C SER A 376 15.74 -12.14 -9.10
N ILE A 377 14.78 -12.67 -9.86
CA ILE A 377 15.03 -13.66 -10.94
C ILE A 377 15.81 -13.05 -12.11
N PHE A 378 15.59 -11.77 -12.44
CA PHE A 378 16.35 -11.06 -13.47
C PHE A 378 17.82 -10.91 -13.07
N LEU A 379 18.08 -10.71 -11.77
CA LEU A 379 19.41 -10.81 -11.17
C LEU A 379 20.00 -12.23 -11.32
N ARG A 380 19.18 -13.28 -11.16
CA ARG A 380 19.59 -14.67 -11.42
C ARG A 380 19.82 -14.96 -12.92
N MET A 381 19.17 -14.23 -13.82
CA MET A 381 19.42 -14.32 -15.27
C MET A 381 20.71 -13.65 -15.69
N THR A 382 21.20 -12.67 -14.93
CA THR A 382 22.57 -12.15 -15.07
C THR A 382 23.61 -13.24 -14.74
N ILE A 383 23.19 -14.33 -14.07
CA ILE A 383 23.96 -15.51 -13.67
C ILE A 383 23.67 -16.73 -14.60
N GLY A 384 22.92 -16.55 -15.72
CA GLY A 384 22.82 -17.55 -16.79
C GLY A 384 21.69 -18.58 -16.72
N ILE A 385 20.43 -18.14 -16.57
CA ILE A 385 19.22 -18.99 -16.70
C ILE A 385 18.43 -18.61 -17.98
N PRO A 386 17.86 -19.55 -18.78
CA PRO A 386 17.25 -19.25 -20.09
C PRO A 386 15.95 -18.42 -20.01
N LEU A 387 15.72 -17.52 -20.99
CA LEU A 387 14.59 -16.57 -21.06
C LEU A 387 13.50 -17.00 -22.08
N LYS A 388 12.21 -16.72 -21.80
CA LYS A 388 11.01 -17.06 -22.64
C LYS A 388 10.87 -16.22 -23.94
N THR A 389 9.99 -16.70 -24.84
CA THR A 389 9.78 -16.37 -26.28
C THR A 389 9.60 -14.90 -26.72
N LYS A 390 9.16 -13.95 -25.87
CA LYS A 390 9.03 -12.53 -26.28
C LYS A 390 10.37 -11.78 -26.23
N HIS A 391 11.24 -12.16 -25.29
CA HIS A 391 12.57 -11.56 -25.16
C HIS A 391 13.51 -12.02 -26.28
N SER A 392 13.32 -13.24 -26.79
CA SER A 392 14.10 -13.74 -27.92
C SER A 392 13.88 -12.90 -29.18
N LYS A 393 12.65 -12.46 -29.49
CA LYS A 393 12.41 -11.57 -30.65
C LYS A 393 13.15 -10.24 -30.53
N TYR A 394 13.10 -9.58 -29.37
CA TYR A 394 13.80 -8.31 -29.17
C TYR A 394 15.32 -8.47 -29.27
N ILE A 395 15.88 -9.52 -28.67
CA ILE A 395 17.31 -9.84 -28.77
C ILE A 395 17.70 -10.10 -30.23
N ASN A 396 16.88 -10.83 -30.97
CA ASN A 396 17.11 -11.11 -32.39
C ASN A 396 17.06 -9.84 -33.24
N ASP A 397 16.06 -8.97 -33.05
CA ASP A 397 15.94 -7.70 -33.78
C ASP A 397 17.20 -6.83 -33.55
N ILE A 398 17.66 -6.70 -32.31
CA ILE A 398 18.88 -5.93 -31.98
C ILE A 398 20.12 -6.58 -32.57
N SER A 399 20.27 -7.90 -32.41
CA SER A 399 21.40 -8.63 -32.98
C SER A 399 21.46 -8.49 -34.49
N MET A 400 20.30 -8.48 -35.16
CA MET A 400 20.18 -8.25 -36.60
C MET A 400 20.56 -6.81 -36.97
N ALA A 401 20.09 -5.81 -36.20
CA ALA A 401 20.45 -4.41 -36.39
C ALA A 401 21.97 -4.19 -36.30
N MET A 402 22.60 -4.72 -35.24
CA MET A 402 24.04 -4.63 -35.00
C MET A 402 24.86 -5.39 -36.05
N SER A 403 24.30 -6.42 -36.68
CA SER A 403 24.98 -7.17 -37.75
C SER A 403 25.10 -6.39 -39.06
N GLN A 404 24.26 -5.35 -39.27
CA GLN A 404 24.24 -4.49 -40.46
C GLN A 404 25.14 -3.26 -40.33
N VAL A 405 25.95 -3.17 -39.27
CA VAL A 405 26.83 -2.04 -38.97
C VAL A 405 28.25 -2.33 -39.43
N THR A 406 28.91 -1.33 -40.01
CA THR A 406 30.33 -1.40 -40.39
C THR A 406 31.13 -0.32 -39.68
N PRO A 407 32.27 -0.63 -39.01
CA PRO A 407 32.75 -1.96 -38.63
C PRO A 407 31.81 -2.76 -37.72
N ARG A 408 31.88 -4.09 -37.83
CA ARG A 408 31.00 -5.05 -37.14
C ARG A 408 31.20 -5.02 -35.62
N ILE A 409 30.10 -5.07 -34.87
CA ILE A 409 30.12 -5.20 -33.40
C ILE A 409 30.40 -6.67 -33.03
N THR A 410 31.33 -6.89 -32.10
CA THR A 410 31.67 -8.23 -31.57
C THR A 410 30.61 -8.73 -30.59
N ASP A 411 30.49 -10.06 -30.46
CA ASP A 411 29.59 -10.73 -29.51
C ASP A 411 28.12 -10.26 -29.53
N LEU A 412 27.53 -10.20 -30.74
CA LEU A 412 26.17 -9.69 -31.00
C LEU A 412 25.11 -10.19 -30.01
N ASN A 413 25.11 -11.49 -29.66
CA ASN A 413 24.13 -12.07 -28.75
C ASN A 413 24.31 -11.57 -27.30
N LEU A 414 25.55 -11.45 -26.83
CA LEU A 414 25.85 -10.91 -25.49
C LEU A 414 25.47 -9.43 -25.44
N THR A 415 25.88 -8.66 -26.45
CA THR A 415 25.58 -7.23 -26.55
C THR A 415 24.08 -6.96 -26.64
N ALA A 416 23.32 -7.78 -27.38
CA ALA A 416 21.86 -7.67 -27.45
C ALA A 416 21.17 -8.00 -26.10
N LYS A 417 21.68 -8.96 -25.32
CA LYS A 417 21.20 -9.23 -23.95
C LYS A 417 21.52 -8.07 -23.00
N MET A 418 22.69 -7.46 -23.12
CA MET A 418 23.06 -6.26 -22.37
C MET A 418 22.16 -5.08 -22.75
N ALA A 419 21.78 -4.94 -24.03
CA ALA A 419 20.88 -3.89 -24.49
C ALA A 419 19.47 -4.03 -23.88
N LEU A 420 18.95 -5.26 -23.81
CA LEU A 420 17.71 -5.55 -23.09
C LEU A 420 17.83 -5.16 -21.60
N THR A 421 18.99 -5.41 -20.99
CA THR A 421 19.26 -5.03 -19.59
C THR A 421 19.26 -3.51 -19.40
N ALA A 422 19.92 -2.75 -20.30
CA ALA A 422 19.93 -1.29 -20.27
C ALA A 422 18.52 -0.70 -20.42
N LYS A 423 17.70 -1.25 -21.34
CA LYS A 423 16.29 -0.88 -21.47
C LYS A 423 15.50 -1.12 -20.18
N TYR A 424 15.73 -2.23 -19.49
CA TYR A 424 15.08 -2.49 -18.20
C TYR A 424 15.56 -1.58 -17.08
N LYS A 425 16.84 -1.17 -17.08
CA LYS A 425 17.33 -0.15 -16.15
C LYS A 425 16.59 1.18 -16.34
N GLU A 426 16.34 1.58 -17.58
CA GLU A 426 15.58 2.79 -17.87
C GLU A 426 14.12 2.70 -17.38
N LEU A 427 13.47 1.57 -17.64
CA LEU A 427 12.11 1.30 -17.14
C LEU A 427 12.07 1.24 -15.60
N LEU A 428 13.13 0.73 -14.96
CA LEU A 428 13.25 0.71 -13.51
C LEU A 428 13.36 2.14 -12.95
N TRP A 429 14.12 3.02 -13.60
CA TRP A 429 14.21 4.43 -13.23
C TRP A 429 12.86 5.13 -13.28
N LEU A 430 12.15 4.98 -14.40
CA LEU A 430 10.77 5.43 -14.54
C LEU A 430 9.92 4.88 -13.39
N TRP A 431 9.92 3.57 -13.20
CA TRP A 431 9.11 2.94 -12.18
C TRP A 431 9.40 3.48 -10.77
N ILE A 432 10.66 3.59 -10.36
CA ILE A 432 11.06 4.17 -9.05
C ILE A 432 10.56 5.60 -8.93
N LEU A 433 10.85 6.46 -9.91
CA LEU A 433 10.50 7.88 -9.87
C LEU A 433 8.98 8.11 -9.91
N SER A 434 8.18 7.22 -10.50
CA SER A 434 6.72 7.32 -10.45
C SER A 434 6.12 7.02 -9.07
N ARG A 435 6.88 6.39 -8.17
CA ARG A 435 6.37 5.88 -6.90
C ARG A 435 6.82 6.68 -5.68
N ILE A 436 7.88 7.47 -5.81
CA ILE A 436 8.41 8.31 -4.72
C ILE A 436 7.94 9.76 -4.85
N ASP A 437 7.88 10.49 -3.74
CA ASP A 437 7.54 11.91 -3.76
C ASP A 437 8.59 12.71 -4.53
N VAL A 438 8.19 13.84 -5.12
CA VAL A 438 9.04 14.65 -6.00
C VAL A 438 10.31 15.13 -5.29
N LYS A 439 10.24 15.48 -3.99
CA LYS A 439 11.40 15.90 -3.19
C LYS A 439 12.38 14.74 -2.97
N ALA A 440 11.89 13.54 -2.67
CA ALA A 440 12.73 12.34 -2.56
C ALA A 440 13.32 11.94 -3.92
N GLY A 441 12.55 12.04 -5.00
CA GLY A 441 13.05 11.77 -6.35
C GLY A 441 14.17 12.72 -6.75
N TRP A 442 14.06 14.03 -6.47
CA TRP A 442 15.16 14.97 -6.67
C TRP A 442 16.39 14.63 -5.82
N ARG A 443 16.22 14.26 -4.54
CA ARG A 443 17.33 13.80 -3.69
C ARG A 443 18.01 12.55 -4.25
N LEU A 444 17.24 11.63 -4.81
CA LEU A 444 17.77 10.41 -5.43
C LEU A 444 18.55 10.75 -6.71
N ILE A 445 17.94 11.53 -7.61
CA ILE A 445 18.58 11.99 -8.86
C ILE A 445 19.89 12.71 -8.54
N ASN A 446 19.88 13.68 -7.62
CA ASN A 446 21.09 14.45 -7.26
C ASN A 446 22.20 13.61 -6.60
N ARG A 447 21.88 12.44 -6.02
CA ARG A 447 22.87 11.52 -5.45
C ARG A 447 23.43 10.54 -6.47
N THR A 448 22.63 10.15 -7.46
CA THR A 448 23.00 9.10 -8.42
C THR A 448 23.48 9.66 -9.75
N HIS A 449 23.10 10.89 -10.09
CA HIS A 449 23.49 11.56 -11.32
C HIS A 449 24.67 12.48 -11.05
N SER A 450 25.65 12.40 -11.93
CA SER A 450 26.80 13.30 -11.93
C SER A 450 27.06 13.78 -13.35
N ASN A 451 27.14 15.09 -13.54
CA ASN A 451 27.65 15.67 -14.78
C ASN A 451 29.18 15.68 -14.74
N LEU A 452 29.81 15.10 -15.76
CA LEU A 452 31.28 15.12 -15.88
C LEU A 452 31.78 16.41 -16.54
N ASP A 453 30.92 17.13 -17.25
CA ASP A 453 31.24 18.35 -18.00
C ASP A 453 30.55 19.57 -17.39
N ALA A 454 30.74 19.78 -16.07
CA ALA A 454 30.11 20.90 -15.36
C ALA A 454 30.44 22.27 -15.97
N ALA A 455 31.64 22.43 -16.54
CA ALA A 455 32.08 23.65 -17.20
C ALA A 455 31.27 23.97 -18.47
N VAL A 456 31.01 22.96 -19.32
CA VAL A 456 30.22 23.13 -20.55
C VAL A 456 28.78 23.49 -20.20
N LEU A 457 28.19 22.84 -19.20
CA LEU A 457 26.83 23.13 -18.78
C LEU A 457 26.70 24.55 -18.17
N GLN A 458 27.71 25.01 -17.44
CA GLN A 458 27.79 26.41 -16.99
C GLN A 458 27.95 27.40 -18.15
N GLN A 459 28.71 27.05 -19.19
CA GLN A 459 28.84 27.86 -20.39
C GLN A 459 27.49 28.01 -21.09
N ILE A 460 26.74 26.91 -21.27
CA ILE A 460 25.39 26.93 -21.85
C ILE A 460 24.46 27.81 -21.02
N ALA A 461 24.54 27.72 -19.69
CA ALA A 461 23.73 28.54 -18.79
C ALA A 461 23.98 30.06 -18.92
N ARG A 462 25.10 30.48 -19.53
CA ARG A 462 25.46 31.90 -19.75
C ARG A 462 25.18 32.40 -21.17
N LEU A 463 24.77 31.54 -22.11
CA LEU A 463 24.56 31.94 -23.51
C LEU A 463 23.29 32.76 -23.70
N ASP A 464 23.40 34.00 -24.15
CA ASP A 464 22.23 34.83 -24.49
C ASP A 464 21.57 34.45 -25.81
N SER A 465 22.32 33.83 -26.73
CA SER A 465 21.82 33.39 -28.03
C SER A 465 20.83 32.22 -27.95
N GLY A 466 20.72 31.56 -26.81
CA GLY A 466 20.10 30.22 -26.70
C GLY A 466 20.99 29.13 -27.30
N ALA A 467 20.53 27.89 -27.23
CA ALA A 467 21.26 26.73 -27.73
C ALA A 467 20.32 25.53 -28.00
N ILE A 468 20.78 24.60 -28.82
CA ILE A 468 20.11 23.31 -29.04
C ILE A 468 20.91 22.23 -28.30
N LEU A 469 20.23 21.46 -27.45
CA LEU A 469 20.77 20.24 -26.82
C LEU A 469 20.26 19.03 -27.60
N ALA A 470 21.13 18.42 -28.38
CA ALA A 470 20.82 17.24 -29.19
C ALA A 470 21.04 15.98 -28.34
N ALA A 471 19.95 15.43 -27.81
CA ALA A 471 19.96 14.33 -26.83
C ALA A 471 19.39 13.03 -27.44
N PRO A 472 20.25 12.13 -27.96
CA PRO A 472 19.79 10.86 -28.54
C PRO A 472 19.24 9.90 -27.47
N HIS A 473 18.56 8.84 -27.89
CA HIS A 473 18.02 7.78 -27.02
C HIS A 473 19.15 6.88 -26.48
N PHE A 474 20.06 7.46 -25.69
CA PHE A 474 21.27 6.80 -25.20
C PHE A 474 21.32 6.80 -23.66
N GLY A 475 21.59 5.63 -23.07
CA GLY A 475 21.68 5.42 -21.63
C GLY A 475 20.37 5.76 -20.92
N SER A 476 20.42 6.65 -19.93
CA SER A 476 19.23 7.13 -19.22
C SER A 476 18.82 8.53 -19.66
N PHE A 477 18.49 8.65 -20.95
CA PHE A 477 18.27 9.94 -21.61
C PHE A 477 17.18 10.77 -20.91
N LEU A 478 16.19 10.14 -20.29
CA LEU A 478 15.11 10.86 -19.61
C LEU A 478 15.56 11.47 -18.28
N THR A 479 16.10 10.65 -17.37
CA THR A 479 16.52 11.13 -16.05
C THR A 479 17.78 12.00 -16.14
N GLY A 480 18.64 11.73 -17.12
CA GLY A 480 19.72 12.61 -17.55
C GLY A 480 19.19 13.98 -18.00
N ALA A 481 18.16 14.02 -18.84
CA ALA A 481 17.51 15.27 -19.22
C ALA A 481 16.94 16.01 -18.00
N PHE A 482 16.36 15.31 -17.02
CA PHE A 482 15.82 15.98 -15.83
C PHE A 482 16.89 16.73 -15.05
N PHE A 483 18.04 16.10 -14.84
CA PHE A 483 19.18 16.72 -14.16
C PHE A 483 19.68 17.96 -14.90
N VAL A 484 19.78 17.89 -16.25
CA VAL A 484 20.20 19.02 -17.08
C VAL A 484 19.18 20.16 -17.06
N VAL A 485 17.88 19.85 -17.16
CA VAL A 485 16.80 20.85 -17.14
C VAL A 485 16.78 21.58 -15.80
N ASP A 486 16.80 20.86 -14.68
CA ASP A 486 16.81 21.45 -13.34
C ASP A 486 18.03 22.35 -13.11
N PHE A 487 19.21 21.92 -13.59
CA PHE A 487 20.41 22.76 -13.52
C PHE A 487 20.24 24.06 -14.31
N LEU A 488 19.75 23.99 -15.56
CA LEU A 488 19.58 25.16 -16.41
C LEU A 488 18.50 26.12 -15.87
N HIS A 489 17.38 25.58 -15.37
CA HIS A 489 16.31 26.36 -14.73
C HIS A 489 16.83 27.10 -13.49
N LYS A 490 17.61 26.45 -12.63
CA LYS A 490 18.24 27.08 -11.46
C LYS A 490 19.21 28.19 -11.83
N ASN A 491 19.77 28.17 -13.04
CA ASN A 491 20.62 29.22 -13.58
C ASN A 491 19.87 30.19 -14.50
N GLY A 492 18.53 30.25 -14.42
CA GLY A 492 17.72 31.26 -15.10
C GLY A 492 17.47 31.02 -16.60
N LYS A 493 17.86 29.85 -17.14
CA LYS A 493 17.55 29.50 -18.54
C LYS A 493 16.23 28.76 -18.62
N LYS A 494 15.36 29.19 -19.53
CA LYS A 494 14.13 28.46 -19.87
C LYS A 494 14.44 27.35 -20.85
N VAL A 495 13.93 26.15 -20.57
CA VAL A 495 14.17 24.95 -21.37
C VAL A 495 12.87 24.44 -21.98
N ASN A 496 12.93 24.09 -23.26
CA ASN A 496 11.83 23.57 -24.05
C ASN A 496 12.21 22.19 -24.58
N LEU A 497 11.28 21.24 -24.50
CA LEU A 497 11.45 19.87 -24.98
C LEU A 497 10.66 19.67 -26.27
N LEU A 498 11.32 19.25 -27.35
CA LEU A 498 10.65 18.90 -28.60
C LEU A 498 10.59 17.38 -28.77
N TYR A 499 9.37 16.83 -28.78
CA TYR A 499 9.13 15.41 -29.04
C TYR A 499 7.78 15.17 -29.72
N ARG A 500 7.54 13.93 -30.15
CA ARG A 500 6.32 13.56 -30.90
C ARG A 500 5.06 13.53 -30.04
N ASP A 501 3.95 14.03 -30.58
CA ASP A 501 2.65 14.08 -29.90
C ASP A 501 2.24 12.69 -29.33
N PRO A 502 1.91 12.58 -28.02
CA PRO A 502 1.45 11.33 -27.39
C PRO A 502 0.19 10.73 -28.01
N LEU A 503 -0.66 11.52 -28.67
CA LEU A 503 -1.82 11.01 -29.41
C LEU A 503 -1.40 10.16 -30.61
N LEU A 504 -0.24 10.47 -31.22
CA LEU A 504 0.31 9.74 -32.37
C LEU A 504 1.31 8.66 -31.95
N ASN A 505 1.96 8.84 -30.80
CA ASN A 505 2.84 7.84 -30.20
C ASN A 505 2.49 7.64 -28.71
N PRO A 506 1.58 6.69 -28.38
CA PRO A 506 1.11 6.48 -27.01
C PRO A 506 2.22 6.18 -25.99
N ASP A 507 3.36 5.64 -26.43
CA ASP A 507 4.52 5.39 -25.57
C ASP A 507 5.06 6.70 -24.96
N ASN A 508 4.84 7.85 -25.61
CA ASN A 508 5.25 9.15 -25.12
C ASN A 508 4.40 9.71 -23.98
N LYS A 509 3.20 9.16 -23.74
CA LYS A 509 2.33 9.59 -22.64
C LYS A 509 3.00 9.36 -21.29
N GLN A 510 3.69 8.23 -21.15
CA GLN A 510 4.45 7.93 -19.94
C GLN A 510 5.48 9.04 -19.70
N PHE A 511 6.28 9.41 -20.70
CA PHE A 511 7.29 10.46 -20.55
C PHE A 511 6.68 11.82 -20.18
N GLU A 512 5.55 12.21 -20.79
CA GLU A 512 4.85 13.45 -20.45
C GLU A 512 4.43 13.48 -18.98
N ASP A 513 3.84 12.39 -18.47
CA ASP A 513 3.43 12.29 -17.07
C ASP A 513 4.62 12.50 -16.10
N PHE A 514 5.82 12.02 -16.47
CA PHE A 514 7.02 12.26 -15.65
C PHE A 514 7.53 13.70 -15.74
N TYR A 515 7.61 14.28 -16.94
CA TYR A 515 8.04 15.66 -17.11
C TYR A 515 7.13 16.61 -16.34
N ARG A 516 5.81 16.46 -16.46
CA ARG A 516 4.83 17.28 -15.73
C ARG A 516 4.96 17.16 -14.22
N ARG A 517 5.32 15.97 -13.72
CA ARG A 517 5.47 15.70 -12.29
C ARG A 517 6.75 16.28 -11.70
N TYR A 518 7.88 16.12 -12.39
CA TYR A 518 9.21 16.48 -11.86
C TYR A 518 9.66 17.87 -12.30
N LEU A 519 9.20 18.34 -13.45
CA LEU A 519 9.59 19.59 -14.11
C LEU A 519 8.34 20.34 -14.61
N PRO A 520 7.44 20.79 -13.72
CA PRO A 520 6.18 21.43 -14.12
C PRO A 520 6.37 22.66 -15.00
N ASP A 521 7.50 23.35 -14.84
CA ASP A 521 7.85 24.58 -15.56
C ASP A 521 8.47 24.33 -16.94
N VAL A 522 8.71 23.07 -17.32
CA VAL A 522 9.25 22.75 -18.64
C VAL A 522 8.18 22.92 -19.72
N SER A 523 8.53 23.65 -20.77
CA SER A 523 7.65 23.84 -21.92
C SER A 523 7.79 22.66 -22.89
N ILE A 524 6.66 22.10 -23.31
CA ILE A 524 6.61 20.95 -24.21
C ILE A 524 6.16 21.42 -25.59
N ILE A 525 6.92 21.05 -26.61
CA ILE A 525 6.70 21.40 -28.01
C ILE A 525 6.50 20.12 -28.81
N PHE A 526 5.36 19.98 -29.47
CA PHE A 526 5.08 18.81 -30.30
C PHE A 526 5.59 18.95 -31.74
N ASP A 527 5.88 17.84 -32.42
CA ASP A 527 6.41 17.78 -33.80
C ASP A 527 5.38 18.14 -34.91
N ASN A 528 4.48 19.09 -34.65
CA ASN A 528 3.49 19.59 -35.60
C ASN A 528 3.82 21.01 -36.10
N LYS A 529 3.07 21.50 -37.10
CA LYS A 529 3.30 22.84 -37.70
C LYS A 529 3.37 23.96 -36.65
N ARG A 530 2.50 23.92 -35.62
CA ARG A 530 2.48 24.91 -34.54
C ARG A 530 3.69 24.77 -33.62
N GLY A 531 4.09 23.54 -33.31
CA GLY A 531 5.27 23.30 -32.48
C GLY A 531 6.58 23.69 -33.15
N ILE A 532 6.73 23.51 -34.46
CA ILE A 532 7.90 24.03 -35.20
C ILE A 532 7.99 25.56 -35.08
N LEU A 533 6.86 26.28 -35.15
CA LEU A 533 6.82 27.73 -34.90
C LEU A 533 7.18 28.10 -33.45
N ASN A 534 6.76 27.29 -32.47
CA ASN A 534 7.13 27.48 -31.08
C ASN A 534 8.63 27.22 -30.83
N ALA A 535 9.22 26.21 -31.48
CA ALA A 535 10.66 25.94 -31.41
C ALA A 535 11.49 27.09 -31.99
N ALA A 536 11.03 27.64 -33.12
CA ALA A 536 11.58 28.87 -33.70
C ALA A 536 11.54 30.06 -32.72
N ARG A 537 10.40 30.27 -32.03
CA ARG A 537 10.26 31.33 -31.02
C ARG A 537 11.16 31.10 -29.80
N CYS A 538 11.24 29.87 -29.31
CA CYS A 538 12.15 29.46 -28.24
C CYS A 538 13.58 29.92 -28.54
N LEU A 539 14.12 29.54 -29.71
CA LEU A 539 15.49 29.89 -30.08
C LEU A 539 15.67 31.41 -30.32
N LYS A 540 14.68 32.08 -30.93
CA LYS A 540 14.71 33.54 -31.08
C LYS A 540 14.78 34.29 -29.74
N ASN A 541 14.17 33.73 -28.69
CA ASN A 541 14.15 34.30 -27.34
C ASN A 541 15.40 33.97 -26.52
N GLY A 542 16.40 33.29 -27.09
CA GLY A 542 17.58 32.86 -26.36
C GLY A 542 17.33 31.71 -25.37
N GLU A 543 16.22 30.98 -25.54
CA GLU A 543 15.86 29.82 -24.71
C GLU A 543 16.57 28.54 -25.21
N ILE A 544 16.56 27.50 -24.38
CA ILE A 544 17.19 26.20 -24.69
C ILE A 544 16.16 25.25 -25.31
N LEU A 545 16.53 24.60 -26.42
CA LEU A 545 15.72 23.56 -27.06
C LEU A 545 16.40 22.20 -26.95
N ILE A 546 15.80 21.25 -26.21
CA ILE A 546 16.23 19.85 -26.22
C ILE A 546 15.45 19.10 -27.29
N ILE A 547 16.15 18.35 -28.13
CA ILE A 547 15.59 17.60 -29.25
C ILE A 547 16.32 16.27 -29.43
N MET A 548 15.58 15.23 -29.82
CA MET A 548 16.13 13.89 -30.06
C MET A 548 16.47 13.70 -31.55
N PRO A 549 17.76 13.58 -31.91
CA PRO A 549 18.21 13.58 -33.32
C PRO A 549 18.13 12.21 -34.01
N ASP A 550 18.05 11.11 -33.27
CA ASP A 550 18.18 9.73 -33.74
C ASP A 550 16.85 9.09 -34.18
N VAL A 551 15.96 9.90 -34.77
CA VAL A 551 14.69 9.46 -35.37
C VAL A 551 14.83 9.37 -36.89
N PHE A 552 14.70 8.16 -37.43
CA PHE A 552 14.89 7.87 -38.86
C PHE A 552 13.55 7.89 -39.61
N LEU A 553 13.42 8.73 -40.65
CA LEU A 553 12.16 8.92 -41.40
C LEU A 553 12.26 8.57 -42.91
N GLY A 554 13.38 8.00 -43.34
CA GLY A 554 13.58 7.45 -44.70
C GLY A 554 14.16 8.43 -45.74
N ASN A 555 14.09 8.04 -47.02
CA ASN A 555 14.95 8.57 -48.11
C ASN A 555 14.58 9.97 -48.65
N ASN A 556 13.65 10.67 -48.02
CA ASN A 556 13.23 12.03 -48.43
C ASN A 556 13.80 13.13 -47.51
N PHE A 557 14.69 12.78 -46.59
CA PHE A 557 15.23 13.66 -45.56
C PHE A 557 16.76 13.79 -45.67
N THR A 558 17.40 14.64 -44.85
CA THR A 558 18.84 14.91 -44.94
C THR A 558 19.65 13.61 -44.87
N PRO A 559 20.42 13.27 -45.93
CA PRO A 559 21.22 12.06 -45.92
C PRO A 559 22.45 12.23 -45.04
N VAL A 560 22.72 11.26 -44.16
CA VAL A 560 23.93 11.15 -43.36
C VAL A 560 24.50 9.73 -43.47
N ASN A 561 25.84 9.63 -43.47
CA ASN A 561 26.54 8.36 -43.32
C ASN A 561 26.62 8.04 -41.82
N PHE A 562 26.06 6.90 -41.43
CA PHE A 562 26.00 6.46 -40.04
C PHE A 562 26.07 4.94 -39.95
N LEU A 563 26.98 4.43 -39.12
CA LEU A 563 27.17 3.01 -38.88
C LEU A 563 27.39 2.21 -40.17
N GLY A 564 28.07 2.81 -41.16
CA GLY A 564 28.33 2.20 -42.47
C GLY A 564 27.15 2.21 -43.44
N ASN A 565 26.05 2.88 -43.11
CA ASN A 565 24.86 2.99 -43.94
C ASN A 565 24.55 4.46 -44.25
N LYS A 566 23.93 4.73 -45.40
CA LYS A 566 23.43 6.07 -45.73
C LYS A 566 21.95 6.15 -45.37
N ILE A 567 21.60 7.02 -44.42
CA ILE A 567 20.25 7.10 -43.82
C ILE A 567 19.72 8.53 -43.84
N GLY A 568 18.39 8.68 -43.91
CA GLY A 568 17.72 9.98 -43.89
C GLY A 568 17.28 10.39 -42.49
N VAL A 569 17.72 11.58 -42.05
CA VAL A 569 17.48 12.16 -40.72
C VAL A 569 16.80 13.52 -40.80
N MET A 570 16.08 13.92 -39.76
CA MET A 570 15.33 15.18 -39.78
C MET A 570 16.25 16.41 -39.89
N PRO A 571 15.99 17.36 -40.81
CA PRO A 571 16.82 18.55 -41.00
C PRO A 571 16.69 19.59 -39.89
N GLY A 572 15.78 19.40 -38.93
CA GLY A 572 15.34 20.46 -38.01
C GLY A 572 16.48 21.11 -37.23
N ILE A 573 17.42 20.33 -36.70
CA ILE A 573 18.56 20.84 -35.93
C ILE A 573 19.47 21.72 -36.80
N GLU A 574 19.82 21.25 -37.99
CA GLU A 574 20.66 21.99 -38.93
C GLU A 574 19.97 23.25 -39.43
N PHE A 575 18.67 23.16 -39.76
CA PHE A 575 17.85 24.31 -40.13
C PHE A 575 17.81 25.36 -39.02
N PHE A 576 17.52 24.96 -37.78
CA PHE A 576 17.42 25.87 -36.66
C PHE A 576 18.76 26.51 -36.30
N SER A 577 19.85 25.73 -36.28
CA SER A 577 21.19 26.24 -36.03
C SER A 577 21.61 27.26 -37.10
N ALA A 578 21.36 26.98 -38.39
CA ALA A 578 21.65 27.90 -39.48
C ALA A 578 20.82 29.19 -39.38
N ARG A 579 19.50 29.06 -39.16
CA ARG A 579 18.55 30.19 -39.18
C ARG A 579 18.74 31.14 -38.01
N TYR A 580 19.00 30.61 -36.81
CA TYR A 580 19.08 31.39 -35.57
C TYR A 580 20.52 31.56 -35.08
N ARG A 581 21.52 31.02 -35.80
CA ARG A 581 22.95 31.04 -35.45
C ARG A 581 23.22 30.53 -34.03
N VAL A 582 22.46 29.51 -33.61
CA VAL A 582 22.59 28.90 -32.29
C VAL A 582 23.54 27.69 -32.32
N PRO A 583 24.39 27.52 -31.29
CA PRO A 583 25.22 26.32 -31.17
C PRO A 583 24.38 25.08 -30.87
N VAL A 584 24.86 23.92 -31.32
CA VAL A 584 24.28 22.60 -31.06
C VAL A 584 25.22 21.79 -30.18
N TYR A 585 24.77 21.39 -29.00
CA TYR A 585 25.51 20.59 -28.04
C TYR A 585 25.00 19.15 -28.05
N PRO A 586 25.82 18.17 -28.46
CA PRO A 586 25.50 16.75 -28.26
C PRO A 586 25.48 16.43 -26.75
N ALA A 587 24.38 15.88 -26.26
CA ALA A 587 24.18 15.57 -24.85
C ALA A 587 23.88 14.08 -24.64
N PHE A 588 24.78 13.38 -23.96
CA PHE A 588 24.70 11.95 -23.73
C PHE A 588 24.52 11.65 -22.25
N SER A 589 23.88 10.53 -21.95
CA SER A 589 23.83 9.96 -20.61
C SER A 589 24.19 8.49 -20.68
N HIS A 590 24.87 7.96 -19.67
CA HIS A 590 25.19 6.54 -19.63
C HIS A 590 25.13 5.98 -18.22
N PHE A 591 24.87 4.67 -18.10
CA PHE A 591 24.90 3.99 -16.82
C PHE A 591 26.34 3.79 -16.34
N SER A 592 26.60 4.05 -15.07
CA SER A 592 27.91 3.84 -14.40
C SER A 592 27.81 2.95 -13.16
N GLY A 593 26.67 2.27 -13.00
CA GLY A 593 26.38 1.35 -11.91
C GLY A 593 24.98 0.77 -12.06
N ILE A 594 24.39 0.35 -10.93
CA ILE A 594 22.99 -0.08 -10.89
C ILE A 594 22.06 1.15 -11.02
N LEU A 595 22.36 2.20 -10.25
CA LEU A 595 21.59 3.44 -10.21
C LEU A 595 22.40 4.65 -10.74
N ASN A 596 23.73 4.60 -10.72
CA ASN A 596 24.53 5.76 -11.08
C ASN A 596 24.43 6.09 -12.58
N ILE A 597 24.22 7.35 -12.90
CA ILE A 597 24.12 7.88 -14.27
C ILE A 597 25.13 9.00 -14.42
N LYS A 598 25.90 8.93 -15.52
CA LYS A 598 26.85 9.97 -15.90
C LYS A 598 26.33 10.71 -17.10
N ILE A 599 26.30 12.02 -17.01
CA ILE A 599 25.87 12.91 -18.09
C ILE A 599 27.13 13.55 -18.69
N HIS A 600 27.17 13.59 -20.02
CA HIS A 600 28.25 14.17 -20.80
C HIS A 600 27.66 15.14 -21.81
N ILE A 601 28.29 16.31 -21.95
CA ILE A 601 27.89 17.33 -22.92
C ILE A 601 29.12 17.67 -23.74
N GLU A 602 29.09 17.25 -25.00
CA GLU A 602 30.18 17.45 -25.95
C GLU A 602 30.32 18.93 -26.34
N SER A 603 31.47 19.27 -26.93
CA SER A 603 31.71 20.61 -27.45
C SER A 603 30.67 21.06 -28.48
N ALA A 604 30.39 22.36 -28.52
CA ALA A 604 29.44 22.96 -29.45
C ALA A 604 29.78 22.68 -30.92
N LEU A 605 28.78 22.26 -31.68
CA LEU A 605 28.78 22.23 -33.13
C LEU A 605 28.13 23.50 -33.66
N HIS A 606 28.77 24.14 -34.63
CA HIS A 606 28.26 25.33 -35.31
C HIS A 606 27.93 25.03 -36.77
N HIS A 607 26.89 25.67 -37.29
CA HIS A 607 26.61 25.65 -38.71
C HIS A 607 27.75 26.31 -39.50
N SER A 608 28.13 25.72 -40.63
CA SER A 608 29.14 26.25 -41.55
C SER A 608 28.46 26.72 -42.82
N ASP A 609 28.72 27.96 -43.24
CA ASP A 609 28.19 28.51 -44.49
C ASP A 609 28.94 27.93 -45.73
N ASN A 610 30.13 27.35 -45.54
CA ASN A 610 30.88 26.65 -46.57
C ASN A 610 30.46 25.16 -46.61
N LEU A 611 29.45 24.85 -47.42
CA LEU A 611 28.91 23.49 -47.60
C LEU A 611 29.62 22.72 -48.74
N SER A 612 30.91 22.94 -48.96
CA SER A 612 31.64 22.41 -50.13
C SER A 612 31.75 20.89 -50.17
N GLU A 613 31.49 20.18 -49.07
CA GLU A 613 31.42 18.72 -49.04
C GLU A 613 30.30 18.22 -48.10
N GLY A 614 29.68 17.09 -48.43
CA GLY A 614 28.62 16.48 -47.60
C GLY A 614 29.07 16.06 -46.20
N SER A 615 30.39 15.94 -45.97
CA SER A 615 31.07 15.59 -44.71
C SER A 615 31.03 16.71 -43.66
N ASP A 616 31.04 17.98 -44.09
CA ASP A 616 31.13 19.16 -43.19
C ASP A 616 29.78 19.62 -42.62
N ARG A 617 28.68 18.98 -43.08
CA ARG A 617 27.33 19.26 -42.58
C ARG A 617 27.23 19.01 -41.08
N LEU A 618 26.45 19.86 -40.42
CA LEU A 618 26.30 19.81 -38.97
C LEU A 618 25.77 18.46 -38.50
N MET A 619 24.76 17.92 -39.21
CA MET A 619 24.20 16.61 -38.87
C MET A 619 25.21 15.48 -39.09
N GLN A 620 26.05 15.56 -40.12
CA GLN A 620 27.07 14.52 -40.36
C GLN A 620 28.10 14.47 -39.22
N ARG A 621 28.53 15.64 -38.72
CA ARG A 621 29.42 15.74 -37.54
C ARG A 621 28.75 15.24 -36.25
N PHE A 622 27.47 15.58 -36.03
CA PHE A 622 26.71 15.05 -34.89
C PHE A 622 26.61 13.51 -34.93
N PHE A 623 26.25 12.93 -36.09
CA PHE A 623 26.11 11.49 -36.23
C PHE A 623 27.44 10.74 -36.13
N PHE A 624 28.55 11.37 -36.51
CA PHE A 624 29.90 10.84 -36.24
C PHE A 624 30.17 10.72 -34.72
N ILE A 625 29.83 11.75 -33.94
CA ILE A 625 29.97 11.71 -32.47
C ILE A 625 29.07 10.61 -31.87
N LEU A 626 27.80 10.56 -32.27
CA LEU A 626 26.87 9.50 -31.84
C LEU A 626 27.40 8.10 -32.18
N GLU A 627 28.01 7.94 -33.35
CA GLU A 627 28.62 6.67 -33.76
C GLU A 627 29.78 6.28 -32.84
N CYS A 628 30.66 7.20 -32.44
CA CYS A 628 31.72 6.93 -31.46
C CYS A 628 31.14 6.45 -30.12
N TRP A 629 30.06 7.07 -29.64
CA TRP A 629 29.37 6.68 -28.41
C TRP A 629 28.77 5.28 -28.50
N ILE A 630 28.07 4.98 -29.61
CA ILE A 630 27.50 3.65 -29.87
C ILE A 630 28.59 2.60 -29.97
N ARG A 631 29.73 2.89 -30.60
CA ARG A 631 30.84 1.93 -30.70
C ARG A 631 31.45 1.61 -29.34
N ASN A 632 31.54 2.60 -28.45
CA ASN A 632 32.05 2.39 -27.10
C ASN A 632 31.06 1.62 -26.22
N LYS A 633 29.76 1.92 -26.35
CA LYS A 633 28.70 1.31 -25.51
C LYS A 633 27.47 0.93 -26.35
N PRO A 634 27.60 -0.09 -27.21
CA PRO A 634 26.54 -0.44 -28.17
C PRO A 634 25.25 -0.88 -27.50
N PHE A 635 25.32 -1.42 -26.29
CA PHE A 635 24.15 -1.85 -25.53
C PHE A 635 23.38 -0.70 -24.85
N GLU A 636 23.89 0.53 -24.82
CA GLU A 636 23.19 1.66 -24.18
C GLU A 636 22.35 2.50 -25.14
N TRP A 637 22.45 2.27 -26.46
CA TRP A 637 21.62 2.94 -27.44
C TRP A 637 20.28 2.21 -27.63
N HIS A 638 19.17 2.91 -27.43
CA HIS A 638 17.85 2.28 -27.44
C HIS A 638 17.19 2.22 -28.82
N ALA A 639 17.72 2.97 -29.80
CA ALA A 639 17.11 3.12 -31.13
C ALA A 639 17.56 2.05 -32.16
N TRP A 640 18.07 0.89 -31.72
CA TRP A 640 18.51 -0.19 -32.61
C TRP A 640 17.39 -0.74 -33.51
N ARG A 641 16.16 -0.82 -33.01
CA ARG A 641 15.02 -1.35 -33.79
C ARG A 641 14.56 -0.35 -34.85
N GLU A 642 14.55 0.92 -34.49
CA GLU A 642 14.28 2.05 -35.37
C GLU A 642 15.33 2.10 -36.49
N PHE A 643 16.61 1.88 -36.15
CA PHE A 643 17.70 1.75 -37.13
C PHE A 643 17.52 0.56 -38.06
N LEU A 644 17.12 -0.61 -37.53
CA LEU A 644 16.87 -1.81 -38.33
C LEU A 644 15.78 -1.58 -39.39
N HIS A 645 14.73 -0.83 -39.03
CA HIS A 645 13.60 -0.54 -39.90
C HIS A 645 13.76 0.76 -40.70
N ALA A 646 14.87 1.49 -40.52
CA ALA A 646 15.14 2.70 -41.28
C ALA A 646 15.29 2.34 -42.76
N LYS A 647 14.58 3.09 -43.62
CA LYS A 647 14.84 3.01 -45.07
C LYS A 647 16.22 3.61 -45.34
N LYS A 648 17.07 2.80 -45.96
CA LYS A 648 18.44 3.15 -46.35
C LYS A 648 18.43 3.65 -47.80
N TYR A 649 19.32 4.56 -48.12
CA TYR A 649 19.51 5.08 -49.49
C TYR A 649 20.14 4.06 -50.41
#